data_AF-A0A9D8KKU9-F1
#
_entry.id   AF-A0A9D8KKU9-F1
#
_cell.length_a   1.000
_cell.length_b   1.000
_cell.length_c   1.000
_cell.angle_alpha   90.00
_cell.angle_beta   90.00
_cell.angle_gamma   90.00
#
_symmetry.space_group_name_H-M   'P 1'
#
loop_
_entity.id
_entity.type
_entity.pdbx_description
1 polymer ?
#
loop_
_entity_poly.entity_id
_entity_poly.type
_entity_poly.pdbx_seq_one_letter_code
_entity_poly.pdbx_strand_id
1 'polypeptide(L)'
;MANILRKIIENDKGEIKKLEKTAKKVESYADAMAALSDEELQAKTEEFKKRYQNGESLDQLLPEAFAVVREGAKRVLGLFPYRVQIMGGIVLHHGDVPEMRTGEGKTLTATMPVYLNAISGEGVHVITVNEYLSERDATEMGELYSWLGLSVGINLSAKSPAEKREAYNCDITYSTNSEVGFDYLRDNMVVRKENMVQRPLNYALVDEVDSVLIDEARTPLIVSGPVSSETNQLYHRADAFVKTLTEDDYAIDIPTKTIGLNDSGIDKAEEFFNLDNLYDIDNVALTHYIDNALRANYIMLHDIDYVVSPEQEILIVDQFTGRTMEGRRFSDGLHQAIEAKEGVPVQEETKTSASITYQNMFRMYKKLSGMTGTGKTEEDEFREIYNMRIIPIPTNRPIQRIDHDDLLYPTLDAKFRAVVQDVKRRYEKGQPVLVGTVAVETSDLISKMLVEAGIPHEVLNAKNHEKEAHIIMNAGQRGAVTIATNMAGRGTDIKLGEGVLDLGGLCVIGTERHESRRIDNQLRGRAGRQGDPGESQFYLSLEDELMRRFGSDRIKQVLERLNADDEDIVIKSRMLTRQVEAAQKRVEGNNYDTRKQVLQYDDVMREQREIIYAERYDVITAERDLEPEIKAMITRTINRTVDGHSRNDQEEALKGILNFARQALVPENAISLEDLQEVGEVTKRSVNYDAIKVYLNELADDVYDRQIKKLRSEEAIREFQKVLILMVVDNKWTDHIDALDQLRNAVGLRGYAQNNPIVEYQSEGFKMFQDMIGAIEYDVTRTMMKAQIHEQSRENVNERVSTTATGNIQAHQADANGQEIDFSKVGRNDFCPCGSGKKFKNCHGRKQF
;
A
#
# COMPACT_ATOMS: atom_id res chain seq x y z
N MET A 1 40.99 -10.94 -0.28
CA MET A 1 41.74 -10.02 0.61
C MET A 1 40.79 -8.92 1.03
N ALA A 2 40.56 -8.73 2.34
CA ALA A 2 39.56 -7.80 2.85
C ALA A 2 40.00 -6.34 2.64
N ASN A 3 39.15 -5.55 1.99
CA ASN A 3 39.40 -4.15 1.67
C ASN A 3 39.45 -3.33 2.97
N ILE A 4 40.63 -2.80 3.32
CA ILE A 4 40.88 -2.12 4.62
C ILE A 4 39.99 -0.88 4.78
N LEU A 5 39.71 -0.17 3.69
CA LEU A 5 38.78 0.97 3.65
C LEU A 5 37.35 0.57 3.99
N ARG A 6 36.87 -0.57 3.49
CA ARG A 6 35.53 -1.09 3.78
C ARG A 6 35.37 -1.45 5.26
N LYS A 7 36.42 -2.00 5.89
CA LYS A 7 36.45 -2.28 7.35
C LYS A 7 36.43 -1.05 8.24
N ILE A 8 36.87 0.10 7.74
CA ILE A 8 36.89 1.37 8.47
C ILE A 8 35.53 2.07 8.34
N ILE A 9 34.89 1.96 7.17
CA ILE A 9 33.58 2.57 6.87
C ILE A 9 32.42 1.72 7.41
N GLU A 10 32.47 0.39 7.27
CA GLU A 10 31.50 -0.59 7.81
C GLU A 10 32.05 -1.19 9.13
N ASN A 11 32.10 -0.39 10.19
CA ASN A 11 32.66 -0.80 11.48
C ASN A 11 31.64 -1.56 12.37
N ASP A 12 31.07 -2.66 11.86
CA ASP A 12 30.11 -3.50 12.59
C ASP A 12 30.67 -3.95 13.96
N LYS A 13 31.98 -4.20 14.05
CA LYS A 13 32.66 -4.58 15.31
C LYS A 13 32.68 -3.46 16.34
N GLY A 14 32.81 -2.21 15.89
CA GLY A 14 32.78 -1.04 16.76
C GLY A 14 31.39 -0.81 17.33
N GLU A 15 30.36 -0.95 16.49
CA GLU A 15 28.96 -0.86 16.90
C GLU A 15 28.59 -1.97 17.89
N ILE A 16 28.93 -3.23 17.61
CA ILE A 16 28.70 -4.35 18.55
C ILE A 16 29.33 -4.07 19.92
N LYS A 17 30.56 -3.53 19.98
CA LYS A 17 31.20 -3.17 21.26
C LYS A 17 30.46 -2.09 22.02
N LYS A 18 29.88 -1.10 21.33
CA LYS A 18 29.04 -0.07 21.95
C LYS A 18 27.76 -0.69 22.52
N LEU A 19 27.10 -1.54 21.73
CA LEU A 19 25.90 -2.28 22.16
C LEU A 19 26.18 -3.16 23.38
N GLU A 20 27.29 -3.90 23.38
CA GLU A 20 27.73 -4.70 24.53
C GLU A 20 27.97 -3.87 25.79
N LYS A 21 28.53 -2.67 25.64
CA LYS A 21 28.77 -1.76 26.77
C LYS A 21 27.45 -1.30 27.40
N THR A 22 26.47 -0.93 26.58
CA THR A 22 25.15 -0.52 27.06
C THR A 22 24.37 -1.70 27.62
N ALA A 23 24.44 -2.87 26.99
CA ALA A 23 23.82 -4.10 27.49
C ALA A 23 24.36 -4.52 28.87
N LYS A 24 25.68 -4.37 29.10
CA LYS A 24 26.30 -4.56 30.43
C LYS A 24 25.73 -3.60 31.48
N LYS A 25 25.43 -2.36 31.10
CA LYS A 25 24.81 -1.38 31.99
C LYS A 25 23.39 -1.80 32.35
N VAL A 26 22.59 -2.27 31.40
CA VAL A 26 21.26 -2.83 31.65
C VAL A 26 21.35 -4.02 32.63
N GLU A 27 22.27 -4.95 32.37
CA GLU A 27 22.50 -6.11 33.24
C GLU A 27 22.91 -5.73 34.66
N SER A 28 23.64 -4.62 34.84
CA SER A 28 24.07 -4.16 36.17
C SER A 28 22.91 -3.72 37.08
N TYR A 29 21.73 -3.43 36.52
CA TYR A 29 20.52 -3.12 37.29
C TYR A 29 19.71 -4.37 37.66
N ALA A 30 20.07 -5.57 37.19
CA ALA A 30 19.25 -6.77 37.36
C ALA A 30 18.95 -7.09 38.84
N ASP A 31 19.96 -7.04 39.71
CA ASP A 31 19.77 -7.31 41.15
C ASP A 31 18.89 -6.25 41.83
N ALA A 32 19.02 -4.98 41.42
CA ALA A 32 18.20 -3.90 41.94
C ALA A 32 16.73 -4.05 41.54
N MET A 33 16.46 -4.39 40.27
CA MET A 33 15.09 -4.61 39.78
C MET A 33 14.47 -5.87 40.37
N ALA A 34 15.25 -6.95 40.54
CA ALA A 34 14.80 -8.18 41.16
C ALA A 34 14.40 -8.01 42.64
N ALA A 35 15.00 -7.04 43.34
CA ALA A 35 14.70 -6.75 44.74
C ALA A 35 13.40 -5.94 44.94
N LEU A 36 12.87 -5.29 43.90
CA LEU A 36 11.64 -4.51 43.97
C LEU A 36 10.40 -5.41 44.06
N SER A 37 9.40 -4.98 44.81
CA SER A 37 8.04 -5.53 44.73
C SER A 37 7.40 -5.24 43.36
N ASP A 38 6.27 -5.90 43.07
CA ASP A 38 5.55 -5.69 41.82
C ASP A 38 5.05 -4.23 41.74
N GLU A 39 4.50 -3.70 42.82
CA GLU A 39 4.00 -2.32 42.89
C GLU A 39 5.13 -1.29 42.69
N GLU A 40 6.31 -1.54 43.26
CA GLU A 40 7.47 -0.67 43.09
C GLU A 40 8.02 -0.72 41.65
N LEU A 41 8.00 -1.90 41.02
CA LEU A 41 8.46 -2.04 39.63
C LEU A 41 7.48 -1.38 38.65
N GLN A 42 6.18 -1.49 38.89
CA GLN A 42 5.15 -0.79 38.11
C GLN A 42 5.22 0.74 38.30
N ALA A 43 5.50 1.20 39.52
CA ALA A 43 5.66 2.62 39.82
C ALA A 43 6.84 3.28 39.07
N LYS A 44 7.80 2.49 38.56
CA LYS A 44 8.89 3.00 37.71
C LYS A 44 8.38 3.66 36.43
N THR A 45 7.26 3.22 35.86
CA THR A 45 6.70 3.84 34.65
C THR A 45 6.36 5.31 34.89
N GLU A 46 5.67 5.62 35.99
CA GLU A 46 5.33 6.99 36.35
C GLU A 46 6.56 7.81 36.79
N GLU A 47 7.57 7.17 37.38
CA GLU A 47 8.88 7.80 37.64
C GLU A 47 9.54 8.24 36.33
N PHE A 48 9.61 7.35 35.33
CA PHE A 48 10.23 7.65 34.04
C PHE A 48 9.48 8.71 33.25
N LYS A 49 8.13 8.68 33.23
CA LYS A 49 7.32 9.73 32.61
C LYS A 49 7.63 11.10 33.21
N LYS A 50 7.72 11.20 34.54
CA LYS A 50 8.08 12.46 35.23
C LYS A 50 9.51 12.90 34.92
N ARG A 51 10.47 11.97 34.90
CA ARG A 51 11.87 12.26 34.55
C ARG A 51 12.01 12.76 33.11
N TYR A 52 11.30 12.14 32.17
CA TYR A 52 11.22 12.59 30.78
C TYR A 52 10.61 13.99 30.66
N GLN A 53 9.49 14.24 31.35
CA GLN A 53 8.86 15.57 31.42
C GLN A 53 9.79 16.64 32.05
N ASN A 54 10.68 16.24 32.96
CA ASN A 54 11.69 17.12 33.55
C ASN A 54 12.93 17.33 32.66
N GLY A 55 12.95 16.78 31.44
CA GLY A 55 13.98 17.01 30.43
C GLY A 55 15.05 15.93 30.29
N GLU A 56 14.94 14.79 30.99
CA GLU A 56 15.81 13.64 30.77
C GLU A 56 15.48 12.96 29.43
N SER A 57 16.49 12.60 28.63
CA SER A 57 16.24 11.98 27.33
C SER A 57 15.92 10.48 27.43
N LEU A 58 15.22 9.92 26.44
CA LEU A 58 14.96 8.48 26.38
C LEU A 58 16.27 7.65 26.36
N ASP A 59 17.33 8.14 25.73
CA ASP A 59 18.65 7.48 25.73
C ASP A 59 19.26 7.37 27.14
N GLN A 60 19.02 8.37 27.98
CA GLN A 60 19.50 8.39 29.38
C GLN A 60 18.72 7.39 30.24
N LEU A 61 17.40 7.30 30.00
CA LEU A 61 16.50 6.36 30.68
C LEU A 61 16.70 4.91 30.23
N LEU A 62 17.17 4.69 28.99
CA LEU A 62 17.24 3.37 28.34
C LEU A 62 17.79 2.26 29.24
N PRO A 63 18.96 2.40 29.91
CA PRO A 63 19.52 1.28 30.66
C PRO A 63 18.64 0.81 31.83
N GLU A 64 17.98 1.75 32.50
CA GLU A 64 17.11 1.46 33.65
C GLU A 64 15.74 0.96 33.16
N ALA A 65 15.15 1.62 32.15
CA ALA A 65 13.89 1.22 31.54
C ALA A 65 13.95 -0.20 30.96
N PHE A 66 15.03 -0.55 30.26
CA PHE A 66 15.23 -1.91 29.74
C PHE A 66 15.37 -2.93 30.87
N ALA A 67 16.01 -2.57 31.99
CA ALA A 67 16.12 -3.47 33.14
C ALA A 67 14.76 -3.71 33.80
N VAL A 68 13.91 -2.69 33.90
CA VAL A 68 12.51 -2.80 34.37
C VAL A 68 11.71 -3.74 33.47
N VAL A 69 11.73 -3.53 32.16
CA VAL A 69 11.02 -4.41 31.19
C VAL A 69 11.55 -5.83 31.26
N ARG A 70 12.87 -6.01 31.38
CA ARG A 70 13.50 -7.33 31.45
C ARG A 70 13.07 -8.11 32.68
N GLU A 71 12.98 -7.47 33.84
CA GLU A 71 12.48 -8.11 35.07
C GLU A 71 10.96 -8.32 34.99
N GLY A 72 10.20 -7.35 34.46
CA GLY A 72 8.76 -7.51 34.22
C GLY A 72 8.43 -8.70 33.32
N ALA A 73 9.16 -8.87 32.21
CA ALA A 73 8.98 -10.01 31.30
C ALA A 73 9.20 -11.36 32.00
N LYS A 74 10.14 -11.43 32.94
CA LYS A 74 10.38 -12.64 33.73
C LYS A 74 9.24 -12.93 34.70
N ARG A 75 8.64 -11.90 35.31
CA ARG A 75 7.52 -12.05 36.26
C ARG A 75 6.21 -12.40 35.55
N VAL A 76 5.91 -11.71 34.45
CA VAL A 76 4.64 -11.83 33.73
C VAL A 76 4.66 -12.99 32.74
N LEU A 77 5.69 -13.04 31.88
CA LEU A 77 5.76 -13.99 30.77
C LEU A 77 6.61 -15.23 31.10
N GLY A 78 7.32 -15.24 32.23
CA GLY A 78 8.27 -16.30 32.57
C GLY A 78 9.54 -16.29 31.71
N LEU A 79 9.75 -15.25 30.90
CA LEU A 79 10.86 -15.13 29.95
C LEU A 79 11.79 -14.00 30.37
N PHE A 80 13.08 -14.29 30.52
CA PHE A 80 14.08 -13.29 30.87
C PHE A 80 14.95 -12.94 29.66
N PRO A 81 14.82 -11.74 29.06
CA PRO A 81 15.55 -11.39 27.85
C PRO A 81 17.07 -11.60 27.96
N TYR A 82 17.65 -12.23 26.93
CA TYR A 82 19.08 -12.46 26.78
C TYR A 82 19.86 -11.18 26.46
N ARG A 83 21.18 -11.21 26.64
CA ARG A 83 22.05 -10.09 26.26
C ARG A 83 21.87 -9.67 24.80
N VAL A 84 21.79 -10.64 23.88
CA VAL A 84 21.64 -10.37 22.45
C VAL A 84 20.30 -9.69 22.13
N GLN A 85 19.25 -9.99 22.91
CA GLN A 85 17.95 -9.31 22.81
C GLN A 85 18.05 -7.87 23.33
N ILE A 86 18.77 -7.63 24.43
CA ILE A 86 19.04 -6.26 24.91
C ILE A 86 19.78 -5.45 23.82
N MET A 87 20.78 -6.05 23.18
CA MET A 87 21.51 -5.42 22.08
C MET A 87 20.59 -5.10 20.90
N GLY A 88 19.72 -6.04 20.49
CA GLY A 88 18.71 -5.80 19.46
C GLY A 88 17.73 -4.67 19.81
N GLY A 89 17.27 -4.64 21.06
CA GLY A 89 16.39 -3.57 21.56
C GLY A 89 17.05 -2.18 21.51
N ILE A 90 18.35 -2.08 21.79
CA ILE A 90 19.10 -0.82 21.67
C ILE A 90 19.14 -0.35 20.21
N VAL A 91 19.38 -1.26 19.26
CA VAL A 91 19.39 -0.93 17.82
C VAL A 91 18.02 -0.43 17.37
N LEU A 92 16.94 -1.10 17.78
CA LEU A 92 15.57 -0.66 17.48
C LEU A 92 15.28 0.73 18.06
N HIS A 93 15.72 0.99 19.30
CA HIS A 93 15.56 2.32 19.89
C HIS A 93 16.32 3.40 19.10
N HIS A 94 17.47 3.11 18.52
CA HIS A 94 18.21 4.09 17.73
C HIS A 94 17.67 4.31 16.30
N GLY A 95 16.59 3.63 15.92
CA GLY A 95 15.98 3.79 14.59
C GLY A 95 16.68 2.98 13.49
N ASP A 96 17.39 1.91 13.87
CA ASP A 96 18.08 1.01 12.94
C ASP A 96 17.41 -0.37 12.95
N VAL A 97 17.87 -1.28 12.09
CA VAL A 97 17.36 -2.66 11.96
C VAL A 97 18.34 -3.66 12.58
N PRO A 98 18.02 -4.33 13.71
CA PRO A 98 18.80 -5.47 14.13
C PRO A 98 18.48 -6.69 13.26
N GLU A 99 19.50 -7.27 12.63
CA GLU A 99 19.37 -8.60 12.01
C GLU A 99 19.51 -9.66 13.11
N MET A 100 18.37 -10.16 13.59
CA MET A 100 18.25 -11.22 14.58
C MET A 100 17.67 -12.47 13.95
N ARG A 101 18.45 -13.56 13.92
CA ARG A 101 18.05 -14.83 13.29
C ARG A 101 16.72 -15.34 13.86
N THR A 102 15.99 -16.09 13.04
CA THR A 102 14.71 -16.69 13.44
C THR A 102 14.88 -17.55 14.69
N GLY A 103 14.01 -17.37 15.68
CA GLY A 103 14.11 -18.04 16.99
C GLY A 103 14.99 -17.33 18.03
N GLU A 104 15.56 -16.15 17.75
CA GLU A 104 16.24 -15.31 18.76
C GLU A 104 15.28 -14.51 19.64
N GLY A 105 13.96 -14.67 19.45
CA GLY A 105 12.93 -13.96 20.23
C GLY A 105 12.82 -12.48 19.86
N LYS A 106 12.51 -12.21 18.60
CA LYS A 106 12.30 -10.85 18.05
C LYS A 106 11.14 -10.13 18.74
N THR A 107 9.99 -10.79 18.87
CA THR A 107 8.80 -10.25 19.55
C THR A 107 9.10 -9.84 21.00
N LEU A 108 9.78 -10.70 21.78
CA LEU A 108 10.19 -10.34 23.14
C LEU A 108 11.21 -9.19 23.17
N THR A 109 12.13 -9.16 22.20
CA THR A 109 13.11 -8.06 22.06
C THR A 109 12.43 -6.71 21.86
N ALA A 110 11.35 -6.67 21.08
CA ALA A 110 10.60 -5.45 20.77
C ALA A 110 9.98 -4.79 22.02
N THR A 111 9.71 -5.55 23.08
CA THR A 111 9.10 -5.01 24.31
C THR A 111 9.90 -3.90 24.97
N MET A 112 11.22 -4.01 24.98
CA MET A 112 12.12 -3.03 25.59
C MET A 112 12.09 -1.65 24.89
N PRO A 113 12.34 -1.54 23.57
CA PRO A 113 12.26 -0.27 22.87
C PRO A 113 10.82 0.26 22.77
N VAL A 114 9.80 -0.60 22.64
CA VAL A 114 8.40 -0.15 22.59
C VAL A 114 8.02 0.53 23.90
N TYR A 115 8.28 -0.12 25.04
CA TYR A 115 8.04 0.47 26.36
C TYR A 115 8.78 1.79 26.54
N LEU A 116 10.08 1.83 26.22
CA LEU A 116 10.89 3.04 26.38
C LEU A 116 10.35 4.22 25.56
N ASN A 117 9.96 3.97 24.30
CA ASN A 117 9.43 5.02 23.43
C ASN A 117 7.99 5.42 23.80
N ALA A 118 7.21 4.52 24.40
CA ALA A 118 5.86 4.81 24.88
C ALA A 118 5.85 5.75 26.10
N ILE A 119 6.95 5.86 26.86
CA ILE A 119 7.09 6.79 28.00
C ILE A 119 6.85 8.25 27.59
N SER A 120 7.09 8.62 26.33
CA SER A 120 6.83 9.98 25.86
C SER A 120 5.34 10.33 25.80
N GLY A 121 4.44 9.34 25.76
CA GLY A 121 3.01 9.52 25.56
C GLY A 121 2.62 9.95 24.13
N GLU A 122 3.58 10.02 23.20
CA GLU A 122 3.34 10.40 21.79
C GLU A 122 2.79 9.25 20.93
N GLY A 123 2.70 8.03 21.49
CA GLY A 123 2.21 6.83 20.81
C GLY A 123 3.32 6.02 20.11
N VAL A 124 3.18 4.70 20.09
CA VAL A 124 4.08 3.76 19.40
C VAL A 124 3.28 2.80 18.54
N HIS A 125 3.59 2.69 17.26
CA HIS A 125 2.97 1.71 16.36
C HIS A 125 3.87 0.49 16.21
N VAL A 126 3.35 -0.69 16.56
CA VAL A 126 3.99 -1.98 16.28
C VAL A 126 3.29 -2.59 15.07
N ILE A 127 4.02 -2.66 13.96
CA ILE A 127 3.49 -3.06 12.67
C ILE A 127 3.90 -4.49 12.37
N THR A 128 2.94 -5.36 12.06
CA THR A 128 3.19 -6.73 11.63
C THR A 128 2.68 -6.97 10.21
N VAL A 129 3.03 -8.13 9.63
CA VAL A 129 2.63 -8.51 8.27
C VAL A 129 1.18 -8.95 8.14
N ASN A 130 0.48 -9.31 9.22
CA ASN A 130 -0.93 -9.72 9.16
C ASN A 130 -1.67 -9.52 10.49
N GLU A 131 -3.00 -9.55 10.41
CA GLU A 131 -3.87 -9.29 11.57
C GLU A 131 -3.72 -10.32 12.68
N TYR A 132 -3.52 -11.60 12.34
CA TYR A 132 -3.34 -12.67 13.33
C TYR A 132 -2.09 -12.42 14.21
N LEU A 133 -0.97 -12.04 13.60
CA LEU A 133 0.25 -11.70 14.35
C LEU A 133 0.06 -10.45 15.18
N SER A 134 -0.64 -9.44 14.65
CA SER A 134 -0.98 -8.21 15.39
C SER A 134 -1.78 -8.54 16.64
N GLU A 135 -2.82 -9.38 16.53
CA GLU A 135 -3.68 -9.76 17.65
C GLU A 135 -2.95 -10.64 18.66
N ARG A 136 -2.20 -11.66 18.19
CA ARG A 136 -1.41 -12.54 19.06
C ARG A 136 -0.37 -11.74 19.84
N ASP A 137 0.45 -10.93 19.17
CA ASP A 137 1.55 -10.23 19.81
C ASP A 137 1.04 -9.11 20.73
N ALA A 138 -0.07 -8.44 20.35
CA ALA A 138 -0.72 -7.48 21.23
C ALA A 138 -1.32 -8.14 22.48
N THR A 139 -1.82 -9.37 22.38
CA THR A 139 -2.37 -10.11 23.52
C THR A 139 -1.23 -10.58 24.42
N GLU A 140 -0.25 -11.32 23.88
CA GLU A 140 0.84 -11.91 24.65
C GLU A 140 1.77 -10.85 25.24
N MET A 141 2.28 -9.91 24.43
CA MET A 141 3.18 -8.86 24.94
C MET A 141 2.40 -7.75 25.64
N GLY A 142 1.10 -7.60 25.35
CA GLY A 142 0.23 -6.65 26.02
C GLY A 142 0.09 -6.90 27.50
N GLU A 143 0.11 -8.16 27.93
CA GLU A 143 0.12 -8.51 29.36
C GLU A 143 1.27 -7.79 30.09
N LEU A 144 2.46 -7.76 29.51
CA LEU A 144 3.62 -7.08 30.08
C LEU A 144 3.44 -5.56 30.11
N TYR A 145 3.00 -4.96 28.99
CA TYR A 145 2.82 -3.50 28.93
C TYR A 145 1.72 -3.02 29.87
N SER A 146 0.58 -3.70 29.90
CA SER A 146 -0.53 -3.41 30.81
C SER A 146 -0.14 -3.63 32.26
N TRP A 147 0.63 -4.68 32.56
CA TRP A 147 1.19 -4.87 33.90
C TRP A 147 2.12 -3.71 34.29
N LEU A 148 2.92 -3.17 33.38
CA LEU A 148 3.74 -1.96 33.60
C LEU A 148 2.94 -0.64 33.56
N GLY A 149 1.62 -0.67 33.43
CA GLY A 149 0.77 0.53 33.45
C GLY A 149 0.69 1.30 32.13
N LEU A 150 0.96 0.65 30.99
CA LEU A 150 0.73 1.19 29.65
C LEU A 150 -0.50 0.58 28.99
N SER A 151 -1.21 1.38 28.21
CA SER A 151 -2.36 0.96 27.41
C SER A 151 -1.95 0.39 26.06
N VAL A 152 -2.63 -0.68 25.62
CA VAL A 152 -2.35 -1.39 24.37
C VAL A 152 -3.61 -1.47 23.52
N GLY A 153 -3.55 -0.92 22.32
CA GLY A 153 -4.62 -0.93 21.33
C GLY A 153 -4.33 -1.91 20.19
N ILE A 154 -5.38 -2.51 19.64
CA ILE A 154 -5.30 -3.37 18.45
C ILE A 154 -6.15 -2.72 17.35
N ASN A 155 -5.54 -2.41 16.22
CA ASN A 155 -6.21 -1.87 15.04
C ASN A 155 -6.32 -2.96 13.96
N LEU A 156 -7.54 -3.34 13.63
CA LEU A 156 -7.89 -4.36 12.63
C LEU A 156 -8.84 -3.76 11.59
N SER A 157 -8.88 -4.36 10.40
CA SER A 157 -9.75 -3.93 9.29
C SER A 157 -11.24 -3.96 9.64
N ALA A 158 -11.66 -4.93 10.46
CA ALA A 158 -13.06 -5.10 10.86
C ALA A 158 -13.56 -4.05 11.88
N LYS A 159 -12.65 -3.27 12.48
CA LYS A 159 -13.02 -2.27 13.50
C LYS A 159 -13.67 -1.04 12.89
N SER A 160 -14.68 -0.53 13.57
CA SER A 160 -15.30 0.76 13.24
C SER A 160 -14.31 1.92 13.45
N PRO A 161 -14.54 3.09 12.80
CA PRO A 161 -13.69 4.27 13.01
C PRO A 161 -13.56 4.70 14.49
N ALA A 162 -14.60 4.48 15.30
CA ALA A 162 -14.56 4.77 16.73
C ALA A 162 -13.60 3.84 17.49
N GLU A 163 -13.68 2.53 17.22
CA GLU A 163 -12.79 1.53 17.83
C GLU A 163 -11.33 1.69 17.35
N LYS A 164 -11.14 2.08 16.09
CA LYS A 164 -9.81 2.42 15.55
C LYS A 164 -9.20 3.62 16.29
N ARG A 165 -9.98 4.67 16.51
CA ARG A 165 -9.55 5.85 17.28
C ARG A 165 -9.19 5.49 18.73
N GLU A 166 -9.98 4.64 19.37
CA GLU A 166 -9.64 4.14 20.71
C GLU A 166 -8.31 3.38 20.72
N ALA A 167 -8.07 2.52 19.73
CA ALA A 167 -6.82 1.79 19.60
C ALA A 167 -5.59 2.71 19.37
N TYR A 168 -5.74 3.76 18.56
CA TYR A 168 -4.68 4.76 18.35
C TYR A 168 -4.45 5.67 19.57
N ASN A 169 -5.45 5.84 20.43
CA ASN A 169 -5.31 6.63 21.66
C ASN A 169 -4.53 5.92 22.76
N CYS A 170 -4.27 4.62 22.63
CA CYS A 170 -3.40 3.89 23.53
C CYS A 170 -1.92 4.34 23.43
N ASP A 171 -1.12 4.02 24.45
CA ASP A 171 0.32 4.28 24.47
C ASP A 171 1.04 3.47 23.37
N ILE A 172 0.53 2.26 23.10
CA ILE A 172 1.04 1.32 22.10
C ILE A 172 -0.12 0.83 21.23
N THR A 173 0.06 0.80 19.92
CA THR A 173 -0.93 0.33 18.95
C THR A 173 -0.32 -0.76 18.08
N TYR A 174 -0.92 -1.95 18.09
CA TYR A 174 -0.59 -3.03 17.15
C TYR A 174 -1.50 -2.94 15.93
N SER A 175 -0.92 -3.06 14.74
CA SER A 175 -1.66 -3.02 13.47
C SER A 175 -0.87 -3.70 12.35
N THR A 176 -1.47 -3.78 11.18
CA THR A 176 -0.79 -4.16 9.95
C THR A 176 -0.31 -2.93 9.19
N ASN A 177 0.67 -3.12 8.32
CA ASN A 177 1.15 -2.07 7.42
C ASN A 177 0.03 -1.51 6.53
N SER A 178 -0.83 -2.39 6.00
CA SER A 178 -1.95 -2.01 5.15
C SER A 178 -2.98 -1.16 5.90
N GLU A 179 -3.37 -1.56 7.12
CA GLU A 179 -4.40 -0.85 7.88
C GLU A 179 -3.93 0.55 8.30
N VAL A 180 -2.68 0.68 8.74
CA VAL A 180 -2.11 2.00 9.06
C VAL A 180 -2.05 2.91 7.83
N GLY A 181 -1.71 2.36 6.66
CA GLY A 181 -1.70 3.15 5.43
C GLY A 181 -3.09 3.56 4.96
N PHE A 182 -4.07 2.65 5.02
CA PHE A 182 -5.45 2.99 4.69
C PHE A 182 -6.09 3.97 5.68
N ASP A 183 -5.81 3.84 6.97
CA ASP A 183 -6.26 4.80 7.98
C ASP A 183 -5.65 6.19 7.73
N TYR A 184 -4.38 6.28 7.32
CA TYR A 184 -3.76 7.54 6.91
C TYR A 184 -4.46 8.14 5.68
N LEU A 185 -4.72 7.34 4.64
CA LEU A 185 -5.41 7.84 3.44
C LEU A 185 -6.84 8.30 3.77
N ARG A 186 -7.58 7.53 4.58
CA ARG A 186 -8.94 7.87 5.03
C ARG A 186 -8.97 9.14 5.87
N ASP A 187 -8.04 9.32 6.79
CA ASP A 187 -7.94 10.52 7.62
C ASP A 187 -7.72 11.80 6.78
N ASN A 188 -7.04 11.67 5.64
CA ASN A 188 -6.87 12.78 4.69
C ASN A 188 -8.05 12.97 3.73
N MET A 189 -9.15 12.23 3.93
CA MET A 189 -10.41 12.35 3.19
C MET A 189 -11.60 12.70 4.09
N VAL A 190 -11.42 12.81 5.42
CA VAL A 190 -12.54 13.12 6.33
C VAL A 190 -12.95 14.60 6.26
N VAL A 191 -14.26 14.87 6.37
CA VAL A 191 -14.80 16.24 6.36
C VAL A 191 -14.66 16.93 7.72
N ARG A 192 -14.62 16.15 8.81
CA ARG A 192 -14.58 16.66 10.19
C ARG A 192 -13.42 16.06 10.96
N LYS A 193 -12.78 16.87 11.80
CA LYS A 193 -11.63 16.46 12.62
C LYS A 193 -11.96 15.27 13.51
N GLU A 194 -13.18 15.23 14.07
CA GLU A 194 -13.61 14.18 15.00
C GLU A 194 -13.71 12.81 14.32
N ASN A 195 -13.76 12.77 12.98
CA ASN A 195 -13.80 11.52 12.22
C ASN A 195 -12.41 10.93 11.96
N MET A 196 -11.34 11.70 12.17
CA MET A 196 -9.97 11.17 12.08
C MET A 196 -9.75 10.07 13.13
N VAL A 197 -8.96 9.06 12.80
CA VAL A 197 -8.67 7.93 13.70
C VAL A 197 -7.23 7.94 14.20
N GLN A 198 -6.28 8.42 13.40
CA GLN A 198 -4.85 8.40 13.73
C GLN A 198 -4.44 9.61 14.58
N ARG A 199 -3.37 9.39 15.36
CA ARG A 199 -2.58 10.44 16.00
C ARG A 199 -1.35 10.77 15.13
N PRO A 200 -0.63 11.88 15.41
CA PRO A 200 0.63 12.17 14.73
C PRO A 200 1.61 10.98 14.75
N LEU A 201 2.25 10.71 13.61
CA LEU A 201 3.10 9.53 13.42
C LEU A 201 4.45 9.70 14.14
N ASN A 202 4.56 9.15 15.36
CA ASN A 202 5.73 9.29 16.21
C ASN A 202 6.79 8.19 15.99
N TYR A 203 6.55 6.97 16.48
CA TYR A 203 7.51 5.87 16.38
C TYR A 203 6.84 4.63 15.79
N ALA A 204 7.41 4.08 14.71
CA ALA A 204 7.04 2.79 14.15
C ALA A 204 8.13 1.74 14.40
N LEU A 205 7.72 0.58 14.89
CA LEU A 205 8.52 -0.64 14.92
C LEU A 205 7.87 -1.65 13.97
N VAL A 206 8.54 -1.95 12.88
CA VAL A 206 8.07 -2.88 11.85
C VAL A 206 8.67 -4.27 12.09
N ASP A 207 7.85 -5.26 12.45
CA ASP A 207 8.26 -6.66 12.42
C ASP A 207 8.37 -7.14 10.97
N GLU A 208 9.31 -8.05 10.73
CA GLU A 208 9.58 -8.59 9.40
C GLU A 208 9.77 -7.47 8.37
N VAL A 209 10.56 -6.46 8.76
CA VAL A 209 10.72 -5.19 8.03
C VAL A 209 11.17 -5.39 6.58
N ASP A 210 11.94 -6.43 6.33
CA ASP A 210 12.41 -6.79 5.00
C ASP A 210 11.26 -7.19 4.08
N SER A 211 10.17 -7.77 4.58
CA SER A 211 9.01 -8.01 3.73
C SER A 211 8.07 -6.84 3.62
N VAL A 212 7.84 -6.10 4.71
CA VAL A 212 6.97 -4.92 4.67
C VAL A 212 7.56 -3.83 3.76
N LEU A 213 8.85 -3.52 3.93
CA LEU A 213 9.49 -2.38 3.25
C LEU A 213 10.19 -2.74 1.93
N ILE A 214 10.29 -4.03 1.56
CA ILE A 214 10.92 -4.46 0.31
C ILE A 214 9.99 -5.34 -0.52
N ASP A 215 9.43 -6.41 0.05
CA ASP A 215 8.59 -7.36 -0.72
C ASP A 215 7.21 -6.77 -1.05
N GLU A 216 6.57 -6.13 -0.09
CA GLU A 216 5.23 -5.54 -0.21
C GLU A 216 5.26 -4.10 -0.76
N ALA A 217 6.40 -3.42 -0.62
CA ALA A 217 6.65 -2.09 -1.14
C ALA A 217 6.75 -1.99 -2.68
N ARG A 218 6.31 -3.03 -3.39
CA ARG A 218 6.22 -3.08 -4.86
C ARG A 218 4.97 -2.39 -5.40
N THR A 219 3.87 -2.41 -4.64
CA THR A 219 2.58 -1.87 -5.05
C THR A 219 2.15 -0.77 -4.08
N PRO A 220 1.69 0.40 -4.57
CA PRO A 220 1.15 1.44 -3.70
C PRO A 220 -0.20 1.03 -3.10
N LEU A 221 -0.56 1.65 -1.98
CA LEU A 221 -1.90 1.61 -1.40
C LEU A 221 -2.79 2.60 -2.13
N ILE A 222 -3.96 2.15 -2.59
CA ILE A 222 -4.88 2.96 -3.39
C ILE A 222 -6.28 2.90 -2.77
N VAL A 223 -6.89 4.06 -2.56
CA VAL A 223 -8.31 4.22 -2.25
C VAL A 223 -9.00 4.71 -3.50
N SER A 224 -9.93 3.91 -4.02
CA SER A 224 -10.71 4.27 -5.20
C SER A 224 -12.09 4.81 -4.80
N GLY A 225 -12.55 5.84 -5.51
CA GLY A 225 -13.84 6.48 -5.32
C GLY A 225 -14.80 6.25 -6.49
N PRO A 226 -16.11 6.44 -6.28
CA PRO A 226 -17.10 6.40 -7.36
C PRO A 226 -16.88 7.57 -8.32
N VAL A 227 -17.17 7.35 -9.61
CA VAL A 227 -16.97 8.34 -10.67
C VAL A 227 -18.27 9.07 -10.97
N SER A 228 -18.19 10.30 -11.47
CA SER A 228 -19.34 11.04 -11.96
C SER A 228 -19.80 10.46 -13.30
N SER A 229 -21.11 10.42 -13.54
CA SER A 229 -21.73 9.88 -14.76
C SER A 229 -21.30 10.55 -16.09
N GLU A 230 -20.52 11.63 -16.03
CA GLU A 230 -20.04 12.38 -17.21
C GLU A 230 -18.97 11.60 -17.99
N THR A 231 -18.18 10.76 -17.35
CA THR A 231 -17.08 10.01 -17.97
C THR A 231 -17.57 8.97 -18.99
N ASN A 232 -18.76 8.40 -18.79
CA ASN A 232 -19.36 7.43 -19.72
C ASN A 232 -19.61 8.01 -21.11
N GLN A 233 -19.84 9.33 -21.23
CA GLN A 233 -20.06 9.97 -22.52
C GLN A 233 -18.78 10.02 -23.37
N LEU A 234 -17.61 10.12 -22.74
CA LEU A 234 -16.32 10.19 -23.44
C LEU A 234 -15.97 8.86 -24.11
N TYR A 235 -16.22 7.73 -23.46
CA TYR A 235 -16.05 6.40 -24.06
C TYR A 235 -16.88 6.24 -25.34
N HIS A 236 -18.16 6.64 -25.30
CA HIS A 236 -19.02 6.58 -26.49
C HIS A 236 -18.60 7.56 -27.59
N ARG A 237 -18.14 8.76 -27.24
CA ARG A 237 -17.64 9.74 -28.22
C ARG A 237 -16.34 9.29 -28.86
N ALA A 238 -15.41 8.73 -28.08
CA ALA A 238 -14.15 8.18 -28.57
C ALA A 238 -14.39 6.97 -29.50
N ASP A 239 -15.29 6.05 -29.14
CA ASP A 239 -15.68 4.94 -30.01
C ASP A 239 -16.33 5.43 -31.32
N ALA A 240 -17.23 6.42 -31.23
CA ALA A 240 -17.84 7.01 -32.41
C ALA A 240 -16.80 7.65 -33.35
N PHE A 241 -15.80 8.34 -32.81
CA PHE A 241 -14.69 8.88 -33.58
C PHE A 241 -13.85 7.78 -34.24
N VAL A 242 -13.43 6.77 -33.47
CA VAL A 242 -12.57 5.69 -33.96
C VAL A 242 -13.21 4.92 -35.11
N LYS A 243 -14.54 4.76 -35.09
CA LYS A 243 -15.33 4.15 -36.18
C LYS A 243 -15.35 4.98 -37.48
N THR A 244 -14.91 6.24 -37.46
CA THR A 244 -14.76 7.09 -38.66
C THR A 244 -13.40 6.94 -39.35
N LEU A 245 -12.43 6.33 -38.68
CA LEU A 245 -11.06 6.18 -39.17
C LEU A 245 -10.93 5.09 -40.24
N THR A 246 -9.93 5.24 -41.09
CA THR A 246 -9.56 4.32 -42.17
C THR A 246 -8.14 3.78 -41.96
N GLU A 247 -7.74 2.74 -42.70
CA GLU A 247 -6.42 2.09 -42.53
C GLU A 247 -5.22 3.04 -42.69
N ASP A 248 -5.39 4.19 -43.36
CA ASP A 248 -4.34 5.21 -43.52
C ASP A 248 -4.17 6.09 -42.26
N ASP A 249 -5.17 6.14 -41.38
CA ASP A 249 -5.24 7.06 -40.24
C ASP A 249 -4.56 6.53 -38.96
N TYR A 250 -4.20 5.25 -38.91
CA TYR A 250 -3.56 4.63 -37.75
C TYR A 250 -2.51 3.60 -38.16
N ALA A 251 -1.56 3.34 -37.28
CA ALA A 251 -0.58 2.27 -37.42
C ALA A 251 -0.83 1.20 -36.36
N ILE A 252 -0.89 -0.07 -36.77
CA ILE A 252 -1.09 -1.22 -35.89
C ILE A 252 0.08 -2.19 -35.98
N ASP A 253 0.60 -2.61 -34.82
CA ASP A 253 1.59 -3.67 -34.67
C ASP A 253 0.94 -4.87 -33.99
N ILE A 254 0.60 -5.89 -34.78
CA ILE A 254 -0.16 -7.07 -34.35
C ILE A 254 0.62 -7.92 -33.32
N PRO A 255 1.92 -8.25 -33.52
CA PRO A 255 2.72 -8.95 -32.51
C PRO A 255 2.74 -8.31 -31.12
N THR A 256 2.83 -7.00 -31.04
CA THR A 256 2.94 -6.26 -29.77
C THR A 256 1.58 -5.74 -29.27
N LYS A 257 0.52 -5.90 -30.07
CA LYS A 257 -0.83 -5.39 -29.80
C LYS A 257 -0.81 -3.89 -29.48
N THR A 258 0.00 -3.11 -30.20
CA THR A 258 0.03 -1.65 -30.08
C THR A 258 -0.60 -0.99 -31.30
N ILE A 259 -1.36 0.08 -31.07
CA ILE A 259 -1.99 0.89 -32.11
C ILE A 259 -1.81 2.36 -31.73
N GLY A 260 -1.61 3.22 -32.72
CA GLY A 260 -1.54 4.66 -32.55
C GLY A 260 -2.01 5.39 -33.80
N LEU A 261 -2.40 6.65 -33.66
CA LEU A 261 -2.79 7.50 -34.79
C LEU A 261 -1.57 7.93 -35.60
N ASN A 262 -1.72 7.97 -36.92
CA ASN A 262 -0.80 8.66 -37.83
C ASN A 262 -1.19 10.14 -37.92
N ASP A 263 -0.36 10.97 -38.56
CA ASP A 263 -0.61 12.41 -38.74
C ASP A 263 -2.04 12.71 -39.27
N SER A 264 -2.54 11.95 -40.26
CA SER A 264 -3.91 12.14 -40.78
C SER A 264 -5.02 11.77 -39.78
N GLY A 265 -4.77 10.81 -38.90
CA GLY A 265 -5.68 10.44 -37.82
C GLY A 265 -5.69 11.46 -36.69
N ILE A 266 -4.55 12.11 -36.43
CA ILE A 266 -4.41 13.22 -35.48
C ILE A 266 -5.20 14.43 -35.98
N ASP A 267 -5.00 14.83 -37.24
CA ASP A 267 -5.74 15.95 -37.87
C ASP A 267 -7.26 15.72 -37.80
N LYS A 268 -7.72 14.49 -38.07
CA LYS A 268 -9.15 14.11 -37.96
C LYS A 268 -9.67 14.15 -36.53
N ALA A 269 -8.85 13.77 -35.55
CA ALA A 269 -9.22 13.85 -34.13
C ALA A 269 -9.39 15.32 -33.72
N GLU A 270 -8.46 16.18 -34.12
CA GLU A 270 -8.50 17.63 -33.86
C GLU A 270 -9.76 18.27 -34.48
N GLU A 271 -10.13 17.90 -35.70
CA GLU A 271 -11.37 18.37 -36.34
C GLU A 271 -12.62 17.82 -35.64
N PHE A 272 -12.66 16.51 -35.30
CA PHE A 272 -13.83 15.87 -34.71
C PHE A 272 -14.14 16.38 -33.29
N PHE A 273 -13.09 16.60 -32.49
CA PHE A 273 -13.22 17.08 -31.11
C PHE A 273 -13.11 18.60 -30.99
N ASN A 274 -12.84 19.31 -32.10
CA ASN A 274 -12.66 20.75 -32.19
C ASN A 274 -11.55 21.25 -31.25
N LEU A 275 -10.33 20.72 -31.47
CA LEU A 275 -9.12 20.99 -30.70
C LEU A 275 -8.04 21.58 -31.60
N ASP A 276 -7.18 22.42 -31.04
CA ASP A 276 -6.03 22.98 -31.77
C ASP A 276 -4.86 21.99 -31.85
N ASN A 277 -4.68 21.17 -30.82
CA ASN A 277 -3.68 20.09 -30.78
C ASN A 277 -4.18 18.95 -29.88
N LEU A 278 -4.24 17.73 -30.41
CA LEU A 278 -4.69 16.55 -29.66
C LEU A 278 -3.78 16.23 -28.47
N TYR A 279 -2.47 16.47 -28.59
CA TYR A 279 -1.48 16.10 -27.58
C TYR A 279 -1.20 17.20 -26.55
N ASP A 280 -2.01 18.25 -26.52
CA ASP A 280 -1.97 19.25 -25.46
C ASP A 280 -2.35 18.66 -24.10
N ILE A 281 -1.86 19.31 -23.04
CA ILE A 281 -2.00 18.85 -21.65
C ILE A 281 -3.47 18.77 -21.21
N ASP A 282 -4.30 19.67 -21.72
CA ASP A 282 -5.73 19.71 -21.44
C ASP A 282 -6.49 18.50 -22.04
N ASN A 283 -5.87 17.82 -23.01
CA ASN A 283 -6.48 16.73 -23.79
C ASN A 283 -5.95 15.34 -23.41
N VAL A 284 -5.07 15.22 -22.40
CA VAL A 284 -4.44 13.94 -22.01
C VAL A 284 -5.46 12.83 -21.74
N ALA A 285 -6.53 13.15 -21.02
CA ALA A 285 -7.60 12.20 -20.75
C ALA A 285 -8.32 11.76 -22.04
N LEU A 286 -8.58 12.69 -22.97
CA LEU A 286 -9.22 12.39 -24.26
C LEU A 286 -8.35 11.47 -25.12
N THR A 287 -7.05 11.74 -25.20
CA THR A 287 -6.08 10.92 -25.93
C THR A 287 -6.06 9.49 -25.37
N HIS A 288 -6.14 9.33 -24.05
CA HIS A 288 -6.27 8.02 -23.41
C HIS A 288 -7.55 7.28 -23.82
N TYR A 289 -8.72 7.96 -23.87
CA TYR A 289 -9.96 7.35 -24.35
C TYR A 289 -9.89 6.95 -25.83
N ILE A 290 -9.24 7.76 -26.68
CA ILE A 290 -9.05 7.46 -28.10
C ILE A 290 -8.14 6.24 -28.27
N ASP A 291 -7.03 6.16 -27.56
CA ASP A 291 -6.12 5.00 -27.59
C ASP A 291 -6.83 3.71 -27.15
N ASN A 292 -7.64 3.78 -26.10
CA ASN A 292 -8.43 2.64 -25.65
C ASN A 292 -9.51 2.25 -26.65
N ALA A 293 -10.18 3.22 -27.27
CA ALA A 293 -11.17 2.97 -28.32
C ALA A 293 -10.53 2.36 -29.57
N LEU A 294 -9.32 2.78 -29.95
CA LEU A 294 -8.53 2.20 -31.04
C LEU A 294 -8.19 0.74 -30.74
N ARG A 295 -7.69 0.45 -29.52
CA ARG A 295 -7.40 -0.93 -29.08
C ARG A 295 -8.67 -1.78 -29.08
N ALA A 296 -9.76 -1.27 -28.51
CA ALA A 296 -11.03 -1.97 -28.47
C ALA A 296 -11.55 -2.32 -29.88
N ASN A 297 -11.47 -1.38 -30.83
CA ASN A 297 -11.99 -1.57 -32.18
C ASN A 297 -11.10 -2.47 -33.06
N TYR A 298 -9.78 -2.24 -33.07
CA TYR A 298 -8.87 -2.83 -34.05
C TYR A 298 -7.98 -3.97 -33.51
N ILE A 299 -7.75 -4.05 -32.20
CA ILE A 299 -6.92 -5.10 -31.59
C ILE A 299 -7.78 -6.18 -30.93
N MET A 300 -8.84 -5.79 -30.23
CA MET A 300 -9.67 -6.69 -29.43
C MET A 300 -10.78 -7.33 -30.27
N LEU A 301 -10.72 -8.64 -30.46
CA LEU A 301 -11.61 -9.39 -31.34
C LEU A 301 -12.75 -10.07 -30.57
N HIS A 302 -13.98 -9.83 -31.00
CA HIS A 302 -15.17 -10.51 -30.52
C HIS A 302 -15.10 -12.03 -30.83
N ASP A 303 -15.54 -12.87 -29.90
CA ASP A 303 -15.45 -14.34 -29.91
C ASP A 303 -14.03 -14.94 -29.83
N ILE A 304 -12.99 -14.11 -29.69
CA ILE A 304 -11.60 -14.56 -29.56
C ILE A 304 -10.99 -14.06 -28.25
N ASP A 305 -10.97 -12.74 -28.04
CA ASP A 305 -10.43 -12.14 -26.82
C ASP A 305 -11.51 -11.95 -25.75
N TYR A 306 -12.76 -11.74 -26.16
CA TYR A 306 -13.92 -11.59 -25.28
C TYR A 306 -15.22 -11.99 -25.97
N VAL A 307 -16.29 -12.18 -25.20
CA VAL A 307 -17.67 -12.40 -25.68
C VAL A 307 -18.65 -11.52 -24.92
N VAL A 308 -19.75 -11.15 -25.56
CA VAL A 308 -20.86 -10.44 -24.91
C VAL A 308 -21.84 -11.45 -24.31
N SER A 309 -22.09 -11.36 -23.00
CA SER A 309 -23.04 -12.24 -22.30
C SER A 309 -24.50 -11.89 -22.64
N PRO A 310 -25.45 -12.83 -22.45
CA PRO A 310 -26.88 -12.53 -22.57
C PRO A 310 -27.38 -11.45 -21.60
N GLU A 311 -26.63 -11.20 -20.53
CA GLU A 311 -26.91 -10.19 -19.50
C GLU A 311 -26.32 -8.81 -19.86
N GLN A 312 -25.80 -8.64 -21.09
CA GLN A 312 -25.13 -7.43 -21.55
C GLN A 312 -23.89 -7.11 -20.70
N GLU A 313 -22.98 -8.08 -20.57
CA GLU A 313 -21.68 -7.88 -19.92
C GLU A 313 -20.56 -8.44 -20.80
N ILE A 314 -19.37 -7.83 -20.74
CA ILE A 314 -18.19 -8.31 -21.47
C ILE A 314 -17.48 -9.39 -20.64
N LEU A 315 -17.38 -10.60 -21.17
CA LEU A 315 -16.66 -11.72 -20.56
C LEU A 315 -15.36 -12.01 -21.31
N ILE A 316 -14.23 -11.99 -20.62
CA ILE A 316 -12.91 -12.28 -21.22
C ILE A 316 -12.82 -13.77 -21.53
N VAL A 317 -12.28 -14.12 -22.71
CA VAL A 317 -12.04 -15.51 -23.10
C VAL A 317 -10.56 -15.86 -22.89
N ASP A 318 -10.30 -16.97 -22.21
CA ASP A 318 -8.97 -17.55 -22.15
C ASP A 318 -8.62 -18.17 -23.51
N GLN A 319 -7.62 -17.61 -24.20
CA GLN A 319 -7.21 -18.02 -25.53
C GLN A 319 -6.73 -19.48 -25.62
N PHE A 320 -6.28 -20.08 -24.50
CA PHE A 320 -5.81 -21.47 -24.50
C PHE A 320 -6.93 -22.48 -24.27
N THR A 321 -7.93 -22.12 -23.46
CA THR A 321 -8.99 -23.04 -23.04
C THR A 321 -10.34 -22.77 -23.71
N GLY A 322 -10.51 -21.59 -24.31
CA GLY A 322 -11.77 -21.11 -24.89
C GLY A 322 -12.86 -20.86 -23.84
N ARG A 323 -12.51 -20.86 -22.55
CA ARG A 323 -13.47 -20.65 -21.44
C ARG A 323 -13.60 -19.16 -21.12
N THR A 324 -14.81 -18.76 -20.78
CA THR A 324 -15.10 -17.42 -20.26
C THR A 324 -14.61 -17.30 -18.82
N MET A 325 -13.92 -16.19 -18.52
CA MET A 325 -13.42 -15.85 -17.20
C MET A 325 -14.36 -14.84 -16.53
N GLU A 326 -15.35 -15.35 -15.79
CA GLU A 326 -16.29 -14.50 -15.04
C GLU A 326 -15.57 -13.68 -13.96
N GLY A 327 -15.97 -12.41 -13.83
CA GLY A 327 -15.43 -11.48 -12.83
C GLY A 327 -14.06 -10.87 -13.17
N ARG A 328 -13.47 -11.16 -14.34
CA ARG A 328 -12.25 -10.50 -14.82
C ARG A 328 -12.56 -9.36 -15.78
N ARG A 329 -11.80 -8.27 -15.66
CA ARG A 329 -11.88 -7.09 -16.54
C ARG A 329 -10.54 -6.74 -17.15
N PHE A 330 -10.59 -6.07 -18.29
CA PHE A 330 -9.40 -5.42 -18.86
C PHE A 330 -9.12 -4.14 -18.05
N SER A 331 -7.86 -3.84 -17.83
CA SER A 331 -7.41 -2.67 -17.07
C SER A 331 -7.35 -1.41 -17.93
N ASP A 332 -7.16 -0.25 -17.29
CA ASP A 332 -6.76 1.01 -17.95
C ASP A 332 -7.81 1.52 -18.96
N GLY A 333 -9.10 1.49 -18.62
CA GLY A 333 -10.19 1.94 -19.49
C GLY A 333 -10.53 1.05 -20.68
N LEU A 334 -9.74 0.03 -20.97
CA LEU A 334 -9.96 -0.84 -22.14
C LEU A 334 -11.26 -1.65 -22.04
N HIS A 335 -11.66 -2.07 -20.85
CA HIS A 335 -12.91 -2.84 -20.68
C HIS A 335 -14.13 -1.97 -21.03
N GLN A 336 -14.14 -0.73 -20.56
CA GLN A 336 -15.15 0.27 -20.81
C GLN A 336 -15.18 0.70 -22.28
N ALA A 337 -14.02 0.80 -22.93
CA ALA A 337 -13.95 1.03 -24.37
C ALA A 337 -14.55 -0.14 -25.18
N ILE A 338 -14.38 -1.40 -24.75
CA ILE A 338 -15.04 -2.56 -25.36
C ILE A 338 -16.55 -2.54 -25.09
N GLU A 339 -16.97 -2.20 -23.86
CA GLU A 339 -18.39 -2.02 -23.53
C GLU A 339 -19.03 -0.96 -24.46
N ALA A 340 -18.36 0.18 -24.65
CA ALA A 340 -18.81 1.24 -25.55
C ALA A 340 -18.86 0.80 -27.02
N LYS A 341 -17.84 0.06 -27.49
CA LYS A 341 -17.77 -0.51 -28.85
C LYS A 341 -18.98 -1.39 -29.17
N GLU A 342 -19.30 -2.29 -28.23
CA GLU A 342 -20.36 -3.30 -28.36
C GLU A 342 -21.75 -2.75 -27.99
N GLY A 343 -21.84 -1.49 -27.56
CA GLY A 343 -23.10 -0.85 -27.16
C GLY A 343 -23.68 -1.39 -25.85
N VAL A 344 -22.84 -2.01 -25.03
CA VAL A 344 -23.14 -2.51 -23.69
C VAL A 344 -23.11 -1.34 -22.69
N PRO A 345 -23.91 -1.34 -21.61
CA PRO A 345 -23.83 -0.30 -20.59
C PRO A 345 -22.41 -0.20 -20.02
N VAL A 346 -21.75 0.94 -20.26
CA VAL A 346 -20.40 1.20 -19.75
C VAL A 346 -20.47 1.29 -18.23
N GLN A 347 -19.74 0.40 -17.58
CA GLN A 347 -19.68 0.38 -16.13
C GLN A 347 -18.69 1.43 -15.64
N GLU A 348 -19.11 2.24 -14.68
CA GLU A 348 -18.28 3.32 -14.13
C GLU A 348 -16.95 2.76 -13.63
N GLU A 349 -15.85 3.35 -14.09
CA GLU A 349 -14.55 3.09 -13.50
C GLU A 349 -14.52 3.58 -12.06
N THR A 350 -13.59 3.05 -11.29
CA THR A 350 -13.27 3.60 -9.99
C THR A 350 -12.06 4.50 -10.15
N LYS A 351 -12.21 5.82 -9.92
CA LYS A 351 -11.08 6.76 -9.94
C LYS A 351 -10.21 6.58 -8.71
N THR A 352 -8.91 6.81 -8.84
CA THR A 352 -8.02 6.83 -7.68
C THR A 352 -8.23 8.14 -6.89
N SER A 353 -8.85 8.05 -5.71
CA SER A 353 -9.09 9.20 -4.83
C SER A 353 -7.90 9.53 -3.94
N ALA A 354 -7.15 8.52 -3.51
CA ALA A 354 -5.93 8.71 -2.74
C ALA A 354 -5.00 7.52 -2.98
N SER A 355 -3.70 7.76 -3.03
CA SER A 355 -2.70 6.70 -3.23
C SER A 355 -1.42 7.01 -2.47
N ILE A 356 -0.77 6.07 -1.80
CA ILE A 356 0.55 6.28 -1.17
C ILE A 356 1.40 5.01 -1.24
N THR A 357 2.71 5.14 -1.43
CA THR A 357 3.63 4.00 -1.31
C THR A 357 3.99 3.71 0.15
N TYR A 358 4.29 2.44 0.48
CA TYR A 358 4.80 2.10 1.81
C TYR A 358 6.08 2.87 2.16
N GLN A 359 6.95 3.09 1.17
CA GLN A 359 8.16 3.90 1.30
C GLN A 359 7.85 5.28 1.87
N ASN A 360 7.01 6.06 1.18
CA ASN A 360 6.69 7.41 1.61
C ASN A 360 5.82 7.43 2.87
N MET A 361 4.96 6.43 3.08
CA MET A 361 4.18 6.30 4.31
C MET A 361 5.08 6.17 5.55
N PHE A 362 6.04 5.23 5.52
CA PHE A 362 6.91 4.99 6.68
C PHE A 362 7.95 6.10 6.90
N ARG A 363 8.33 6.83 5.84
CA ARG A 363 9.22 8.00 5.94
C ARG A 363 8.60 9.18 6.70
N MET A 364 7.27 9.23 6.86
CA MET A 364 6.61 10.28 7.64
C MET A 364 6.76 10.10 9.15
N TYR A 365 7.14 8.92 9.65
CA TYR A 365 7.34 8.72 11.08
C TYR A 365 8.56 9.49 11.59
N LYS A 366 8.42 10.15 12.73
CA LYS A 366 9.54 10.83 13.42
C LYS A 366 10.69 9.88 13.74
N LYS A 367 10.40 8.61 14.06
CA LYS A 367 11.37 7.53 14.11
C LYS A 367 10.81 6.24 13.52
N LEU A 368 11.60 5.59 12.69
CA LEU A 368 11.30 4.28 12.12
C LEU A 368 12.36 3.28 12.59
N SER A 369 11.92 2.08 12.97
CA SER A 369 12.79 0.94 13.26
C SER A 369 12.11 -0.32 12.74
N GLY A 370 12.87 -1.39 12.57
CA GLY A 370 12.26 -2.66 12.21
C GLY A 370 13.17 -3.82 12.53
N MET A 371 12.63 -5.03 12.62
CA MET A 371 13.40 -6.23 12.95
C MET A 371 13.23 -7.28 11.86
N THR A 372 14.31 -8.01 11.58
CA THR A 372 14.28 -9.12 10.62
C THR A 372 15.40 -10.11 10.91
N GLY A 373 15.30 -11.33 10.38
CA GLY A 373 16.39 -12.30 10.41
C GLY A 373 17.35 -12.23 9.23
N THR A 374 17.03 -11.42 8.21
CA THR A 374 17.68 -11.50 6.91
C THR A 374 17.78 -10.15 6.19
N GLY A 375 18.16 -9.08 6.89
CA GLY A 375 18.18 -7.72 6.30
C GLY A 375 19.46 -7.35 5.55
N LYS A 376 20.63 -7.88 5.92
CA LYS A 376 21.94 -7.32 5.53
C LYS A 376 22.18 -7.30 4.01
N THR A 377 21.47 -8.14 3.26
CA THR A 377 21.51 -8.17 1.80
C THR A 377 20.98 -6.89 1.15
N GLU A 378 20.04 -6.20 1.78
CA GLU A 378 19.35 -5.02 1.26
C GLU A 378 19.75 -3.73 2.02
N GLU A 379 20.87 -3.74 2.76
CA GLU A 379 21.30 -2.60 3.59
C GLU A 379 21.42 -1.28 2.81
N ASP A 380 21.88 -1.32 1.57
CA ASP A 380 22.00 -0.11 0.75
C ASP A 380 20.62 0.50 0.44
N GLU A 381 19.60 -0.33 0.19
CA GLU A 381 18.22 0.12 -0.05
C GLU A 381 17.60 0.72 1.23
N PHE A 382 17.78 0.05 2.37
CA PHE A 382 17.34 0.57 3.67
C PHE A 382 17.98 1.92 4.03
N ARG A 383 19.26 2.08 3.73
CA ARG A 383 19.98 3.33 3.99
C ARG A 383 19.57 4.44 3.04
N GLU A 384 19.39 4.16 1.76
CA GLU A 384 19.03 5.16 0.74
C GLU A 384 17.60 5.66 0.91
N ILE A 385 16.64 4.76 1.17
CA ILE A 385 15.21 5.11 1.22
C ILE A 385 14.78 5.57 2.62
N TYR A 386 15.22 4.86 3.66
CA TYR A 386 14.71 5.05 5.02
C TYR A 386 15.74 5.63 6.00
N ASN A 387 16.98 5.84 5.55
CA ASN A 387 18.10 6.25 6.41
C ASN A 387 18.34 5.30 7.60
N MET A 388 18.13 3.99 7.38
CA MET A 388 18.31 2.95 8.39
C MET A 388 19.53 2.08 8.09
N ARG A 389 20.28 1.70 9.12
CA ARG A 389 21.38 0.73 9.00
C ARG A 389 20.94 -0.64 9.46
N ILE A 390 21.60 -1.67 8.94
CA ILE A 390 21.32 -3.05 9.33
C ILE A 390 22.49 -3.59 10.13
N ILE A 391 22.23 -3.85 11.42
CA ILE A 391 23.23 -4.26 12.39
C ILE A 391 23.05 -5.76 12.70
N PRO A 392 23.99 -6.63 12.29
CA PRO A 392 23.93 -8.04 12.62
C PRO A 392 24.12 -8.29 14.11
N ILE A 393 23.09 -8.83 14.76
CA ILE A 393 23.17 -9.19 16.18
C ILE A 393 23.72 -10.62 16.30
N PRO A 394 24.70 -10.88 17.19
CA PRO A 394 25.17 -12.23 17.46
C PRO A 394 24.03 -13.15 17.93
N THR A 395 24.08 -14.44 17.58
CA THR A 395 23.12 -15.42 18.09
C THR A 395 23.39 -15.72 19.58
N ASN A 396 22.34 -16.01 20.34
CA ASN A 396 22.48 -16.39 21.76
C ASN A 396 23.32 -17.66 21.93
N ARG A 397 23.14 -18.62 21.01
CA ARG A 397 23.88 -19.87 20.94
C ARG A 397 24.45 -20.09 19.53
N PRO A 398 25.60 -20.78 19.38
CA PRO A 398 26.15 -21.09 18.06
C PRO A 398 25.21 -21.96 17.23
N ILE A 399 25.09 -21.67 15.94
CA ILE A 399 24.26 -22.45 15.00
C ILE A 399 24.92 -23.81 14.74
N GLN A 400 24.15 -24.89 14.94
CA GLN A 400 24.59 -26.27 14.68
C GLN A 400 23.95 -26.88 13.42
N ARG A 401 23.09 -26.11 12.73
CA ARG A 401 22.43 -26.54 11.49
C ARG A 401 23.46 -26.83 10.38
N ILE A 402 23.22 -27.92 9.65
CA ILE A 402 24.01 -28.29 8.47
C ILE A 402 23.24 -27.84 7.23
N ASP A 403 23.78 -26.85 6.52
CA ASP A 403 23.25 -26.40 5.23
C ASP A 403 23.97 -27.13 4.10
N HIS A 404 23.28 -28.05 3.42
CA HIS A 404 23.85 -28.85 2.33
C HIS A 404 23.93 -28.04 1.02
N ASP A 405 24.88 -28.38 0.16
CA ASP A 405 25.00 -27.82 -1.20
C ASP A 405 23.78 -28.19 -2.06
N ASP A 406 23.40 -27.31 -3.00
CA ASP A 406 22.23 -27.51 -3.87
C ASP A 406 22.36 -28.76 -4.76
N LEU A 407 21.24 -29.48 -4.92
CA LEU A 407 21.13 -30.62 -5.84
C LEU A 407 20.42 -30.18 -7.11
N LEU A 408 21.10 -30.27 -8.26
CA LEU A 408 20.53 -29.88 -9.55
C LEU A 408 20.17 -31.12 -10.38
N TYR A 409 18.96 -31.11 -10.92
CA TYR A 409 18.37 -32.15 -11.77
C TYR A 409 18.09 -31.62 -13.19
N PRO A 410 18.04 -32.50 -14.20
CA PRO A 410 17.73 -32.10 -15.57
C PRO A 410 16.28 -31.64 -15.76
N THR A 411 15.32 -32.34 -15.13
CA THR A 411 13.88 -32.12 -15.30
C THR A 411 13.17 -31.83 -13.97
N LEU A 412 12.02 -31.16 -14.04
CA LEU A 412 11.15 -30.96 -12.88
C LEU A 412 10.68 -32.29 -12.26
N ASP A 413 10.37 -33.28 -13.09
CA ASP A 413 9.88 -34.57 -12.62
C ASP A 413 10.96 -35.32 -11.80
N ALA A 414 12.19 -35.40 -12.31
CA ALA A 414 13.31 -36.00 -11.59
C ALA A 414 13.58 -35.29 -10.25
N LYS A 415 13.52 -33.94 -10.24
CA LYS A 415 13.64 -33.12 -9.03
C LYS A 415 12.58 -33.51 -7.99
N PHE A 416 11.29 -33.54 -8.37
CA PHE A 416 10.21 -33.81 -7.42
C PHE A 416 10.19 -35.27 -6.95
N ARG A 417 10.53 -36.24 -7.81
CA ARG A 417 10.75 -37.64 -7.41
C ARG A 417 11.84 -37.72 -6.33
N ALA A 418 12.95 -37.01 -6.51
CA ALA A 418 14.03 -36.98 -5.53
C ALA A 418 13.63 -36.32 -4.20
N VAL A 419 12.86 -35.22 -4.23
CA VAL A 419 12.29 -34.58 -3.04
C VAL A 419 11.43 -35.58 -2.25
N VAL A 420 10.51 -36.26 -2.92
CA VAL A 420 9.60 -37.25 -2.30
C VAL A 420 10.38 -38.41 -1.69
N GLN A 421 11.43 -38.89 -2.37
CA GLN A 421 12.31 -39.95 -1.83
C GLN A 421 13.07 -39.49 -0.57
N ASP A 422 13.54 -38.24 -0.51
CA ASP A 422 14.19 -37.70 0.69
C ASP A 422 13.21 -37.57 1.85
N VAL A 423 12.01 -37.01 1.59
CA VAL A 423 10.93 -36.93 2.58
C VAL A 423 10.60 -38.33 3.13
N LYS A 424 10.44 -39.32 2.25
CA LYS A 424 10.17 -40.72 2.63
C LYS A 424 11.24 -41.28 3.56
N ARG A 425 12.51 -41.13 3.19
CA ARG A 425 13.64 -41.62 3.98
C ARG A 425 13.72 -40.98 5.36
N ARG A 426 13.39 -39.68 5.48
CA ARG A 426 13.40 -38.95 6.75
C ARG A 426 12.18 -39.30 7.60
N TYR A 427 11.02 -39.44 6.98
CA TYR A 427 9.79 -39.90 7.61
C TYR A 427 9.94 -41.30 8.21
N GLU A 428 10.55 -42.25 7.49
CA GLU A 428 10.85 -43.61 7.99
C GLU A 428 11.78 -43.60 9.21
N LYS A 429 12.70 -42.63 9.30
CA LYS A 429 13.54 -42.40 10.49
C LYS A 429 12.79 -41.70 11.63
N GLY A 430 11.65 -41.06 11.34
CA GLY A 430 10.86 -40.24 12.25
C GLY A 430 11.32 -38.78 12.36
N GLN A 431 12.26 -38.33 11.52
CA GLN A 431 12.73 -36.95 11.53
C GLN A 431 11.65 -36.02 10.95
N PRO A 432 11.30 -34.90 11.60
CA PRO A 432 10.35 -33.94 11.04
C PRO A 432 10.90 -33.22 9.81
N VAL A 433 10.03 -32.99 8.82
CA VAL A 433 10.39 -32.38 7.54
C VAL A 433 9.45 -31.22 7.21
N LEU A 434 10.03 -30.07 6.90
CA LEU A 434 9.34 -28.92 6.33
C LEU A 434 9.75 -28.75 4.86
N VAL A 435 8.81 -28.88 3.94
CA VAL A 435 9.02 -28.68 2.50
C VAL A 435 8.53 -27.28 2.11
N GLY A 436 9.44 -26.42 1.66
CA GLY A 436 9.14 -25.08 1.19
C GLY A 436 9.00 -25.02 -0.33
N THR A 437 7.86 -24.52 -0.81
CA THR A 437 7.56 -24.31 -2.24
C THR A 437 7.28 -22.84 -2.54
N VAL A 438 7.49 -22.38 -3.78
CA VAL A 438 7.12 -21.01 -4.18
C VAL A 438 5.63 -20.91 -4.51
N ALA A 439 5.09 -21.87 -5.26
CA ALA A 439 3.74 -21.82 -5.82
C ALA A 439 2.79 -22.87 -5.19
N VAL A 440 1.49 -22.56 -5.17
CA VAL A 440 0.45 -23.45 -4.62
C VAL A 440 0.33 -24.71 -5.47
N GLU A 441 0.47 -24.58 -6.78
CA GLU A 441 0.44 -25.68 -7.75
C GLU A 441 1.55 -26.70 -7.47
N THR A 442 2.73 -26.22 -7.08
CA THR A 442 3.87 -27.07 -6.68
C THR A 442 3.59 -27.78 -5.36
N SER A 443 2.98 -27.09 -4.39
CA SER A 443 2.54 -27.70 -3.13
C SER A 443 1.52 -28.84 -3.38
N ASP A 444 0.53 -28.61 -4.24
CA ASP A 444 -0.48 -29.61 -4.60
C ASP A 444 0.11 -30.80 -5.36
N LEU A 445 1.10 -30.56 -6.25
CA LEU A 445 1.81 -31.62 -6.96
C LEU A 445 2.58 -32.52 -5.99
N ILE A 446 3.39 -31.94 -5.11
CA ILE A 446 4.17 -32.69 -4.13
C ILE A 446 3.23 -33.43 -3.16
N SER A 447 2.13 -32.79 -2.75
CA SER A 447 1.11 -33.41 -1.91
C SER A 447 0.56 -34.69 -2.55
N LYS A 448 0.16 -34.65 -3.83
CA LYS A 448 -0.30 -35.84 -4.57
C LYS A 448 0.75 -36.96 -4.57
N MET A 449 2.01 -36.63 -4.84
CA MET A 449 3.09 -37.61 -4.86
C MET A 449 3.37 -38.21 -3.46
N LEU A 450 3.23 -37.42 -2.39
CA LEU A 450 3.34 -37.92 -1.01
C LEU A 450 2.16 -38.82 -0.62
N VAL A 451 0.95 -38.52 -1.07
CA VAL A 451 -0.23 -39.40 -0.91
C VAL A 451 0.04 -40.75 -1.59
N GLU A 452 0.53 -40.75 -2.83
CA GLU A 452 0.90 -41.96 -3.56
C GLU A 452 2.02 -42.75 -2.86
N ALA A 453 2.94 -42.06 -2.19
CA ALA A 453 4.00 -42.67 -1.39
C ALA A 453 3.52 -43.17 0.01
N GLY A 454 2.29 -42.90 0.40
CA GLY A 454 1.70 -43.30 1.69
C GLY A 454 2.20 -42.49 2.89
N ILE A 455 2.62 -41.24 2.67
CA ILE A 455 3.19 -40.37 3.72
C ILE A 455 2.14 -39.35 4.18
N PRO A 456 1.69 -39.39 5.45
CA PRO A 456 0.80 -38.38 6.00
C PRO A 456 1.52 -37.04 6.10
N HIS A 457 0.87 -35.98 5.63
CA HIS A 457 1.44 -34.64 5.60
C HIS A 457 0.35 -33.58 5.67
N GLU A 458 0.75 -32.39 6.08
CA GLU A 458 -0.10 -31.20 6.12
C GLU A 458 0.34 -30.19 5.04
N VAL A 459 -0.60 -29.43 4.46
CA VAL A 459 -0.31 -28.44 3.40
C VAL A 459 -0.79 -27.06 3.84
N LEU A 460 0.07 -26.05 3.69
CA LEU A 460 -0.18 -24.68 4.11
C LEU A 460 -0.04 -23.73 2.92
N ASN A 461 -1.13 -23.02 2.62
CA ASN A 461 -1.29 -22.23 1.40
C ASN A 461 -1.57 -20.74 1.67
N ALA A 462 -1.26 -20.24 2.88
CA ALA A 462 -1.49 -18.85 3.31
C ALA A 462 -2.95 -18.37 3.21
N LYS A 463 -3.93 -19.25 3.43
CA LYS A 463 -5.37 -18.93 3.37
C LYS A 463 -5.99 -18.63 4.74
N ASN A 464 -5.57 -19.35 5.78
CA ASN A 464 -6.08 -19.14 7.13
C ASN A 464 -4.91 -19.17 8.11
N HIS A 465 -4.44 -17.98 8.48
CA HIS A 465 -3.22 -17.82 9.27
C HIS A 465 -3.31 -18.49 10.66
N GLU A 466 -4.46 -18.47 11.32
CA GLU A 466 -4.66 -19.09 12.63
C GLU A 466 -4.53 -20.62 12.57
N LYS A 467 -5.25 -21.27 11.65
CA LYS A 467 -5.16 -22.73 11.46
C LYS A 467 -3.76 -23.15 11.03
N GLU A 468 -3.14 -22.37 10.15
CA GLU A 468 -1.79 -22.65 9.68
C GLU A 468 -0.75 -22.50 10.78
N ALA A 469 -0.91 -21.51 11.67
CA ALA A 469 -0.05 -21.34 12.84
C ALA A 469 -0.12 -22.58 13.74
N HIS A 470 -1.32 -23.11 14.02
CA HIS A 470 -1.48 -24.34 14.80
C HIS A 470 -0.80 -25.56 14.15
N ILE A 471 -0.86 -25.69 12.83
CA ILE A 471 -0.16 -26.77 12.12
C ILE A 471 1.36 -26.58 12.23
N ILE A 472 1.86 -25.37 12.03
CA ILE A 472 3.29 -25.05 12.09
C ILE A 472 3.88 -25.29 13.48
N MET A 473 3.16 -24.96 14.56
CA MET A 473 3.60 -25.25 15.93
C MET A 473 3.86 -26.75 16.14
N ASN A 474 3.14 -27.61 15.42
CA ASN A 474 3.27 -29.06 15.48
C ASN A 474 4.19 -29.66 14.40
N ALA A 475 4.74 -28.84 13.48
CA ALA A 475 5.63 -29.30 12.42
C ALA A 475 6.98 -29.84 12.94
N GLY A 476 7.33 -29.54 14.19
CA GLY A 476 8.55 -30.03 14.84
C GLY A 476 8.39 -31.35 15.59
N GLN A 477 7.22 -31.99 15.52
CA GLN A 477 6.95 -33.26 16.19
C GLN A 477 7.51 -34.45 15.41
N ARG A 478 7.81 -35.55 16.11
CA ARG A 478 8.38 -36.76 15.48
C ARG A 478 7.45 -37.28 14.36
N GLY A 479 8.01 -37.46 13.17
CA GLY A 479 7.28 -37.92 11.98
C GLY A 479 6.38 -36.87 11.33
N ALA A 480 6.40 -35.60 11.77
CA ALA A 480 5.64 -34.55 11.12
C ALA A 480 6.22 -34.22 9.73
N VAL A 481 5.34 -34.14 8.73
CA VAL A 481 5.68 -33.68 7.38
C VAL A 481 4.75 -32.54 7.03
N THR A 482 5.32 -31.38 6.71
CA THR A 482 4.56 -30.17 6.42
C THR A 482 5.06 -29.56 5.13
N ILE A 483 4.15 -29.29 4.20
CA ILE A 483 4.40 -28.51 2.99
C ILE A 483 3.93 -27.08 3.25
N ALA A 484 4.78 -26.10 3.00
CA ALA A 484 4.47 -24.69 3.18
C ALA A 484 4.85 -23.89 1.93
N THR A 485 3.91 -23.08 1.45
CA THR A 485 4.25 -22.02 0.51
C THR A 485 5.02 -20.91 1.20
N ASN A 486 5.73 -20.08 0.42
CA ASN A 486 6.64 -19.04 0.91
C ASN A 486 6.07 -18.15 2.05
N MET A 487 4.79 -17.77 1.99
CA MET A 487 4.15 -16.92 3.00
C MET A 487 3.55 -17.68 4.19
N ALA A 488 3.39 -19.00 4.07
CA ALA A 488 2.66 -19.78 5.05
C ALA A 488 3.46 -19.97 6.35
N GLY A 489 2.79 -19.86 7.50
CA GLY A 489 3.43 -20.10 8.79
C GLY A 489 4.46 -19.06 9.23
N ARG A 490 4.50 -17.88 8.60
CA ARG A 490 5.36 -16.77 9.02
C ARG A 490 5.02 -16.28 10.43
N GLY A 491 6.06 -15.84 11.16
CA GLY A 491 5.92 -15.37 12.54
C GLY A 491 5.59 -16.47 13.57
N THR A 492 5.45 -17.73 13.16
CA THR A 492 5.19 -18.86 14.08
C THR A 492 6.43 -19.73 14.25
N ASP A 493 6.70 -20.07 15.50
CA ASP A 493 7.88 -20.84 15.87
C ASP A 493 7.65 -22.35 15.84
N ILE A 494 8.56 -23.09 15.21
CA ILE A 494 8.55 -24.56 15.18
C ILE A 494 9.37 -25.07 16.36
N LYS A 495 8.70 -25.62 17.37
CA LYS A 495 9.34 -26.22 18.55
C LYS A 495 9.59 -27.71 18.30
N LEU A 496 10.79 -28.17 18.59
CA LEU A 496 11.14 -29.60 18.44
C LEU A 496 10.47 -30.41 19.57
N GLY A 497 9.78 -31.49 19.19
CA GLY A 497 9.16 -32.42 20.11
C GLY A 497 10.16 -33.33 20.82
N GLU A 498 9.66 -34.14 21.77
CA GLU A 498 10.49 -35.10 22.50
C GLU A 498 11.16 -36.12 21.55
N GLY A 499 12.47 -36.36 21.76
CA GLY A 499 13.26 -37.29 20.96
C GLY A 499 13.64 -36.81 19.55
N VAL A 500 13.20 -35.62 19.11
CA VAL A 500 13.53 -35.08 17.77
C VAL A 500 14.97 -34.57 17.68
N LEU A 501 15.53 -34.07 18.79
CA LEU A 501 16.93 -33.65 18.87
C LEU A 501 17.89 -34.81 18.51
N ASP A 502 17.59 -36.02 18.99
CA ASP A 502 18.39 -37.23 18.72
C ASP A 502 18.27 -37.70 17.26
N LEU A 503 17.20 -37.32 16.57
CA LEU A 503 16.96 -37.61 15.16
C LEU A 503 17.64 -36.61 14.21
N GLY A 504 18.41 -35.66 14.74
CA GLY A 504 19.09 -34.62 13.97
C GLY A 504 18.30 -33.32 13.82
N GLY A 505 17.19 -33.17 14.55
CA GLY A 505 16.36 -31.96 14.53
C GLY A 505 15.49 -31.82 13.27
N LEU A 506 14.95 -30.63 13.04
CA LEU A 506 14.12 -30.33 11.87
C LEU A 506 14.96 -30.32 10.59
N CYS A 507 14.47 -31.02 9.56
CA CYS A 507 14.99 -30.88 8.20
C CYS A 507 14.11 -29.94 7.39
N VAL A 508 14.72 -28.98 6.70
CA VAL A 508 14.05 -28.09 5.76
C VAL A 508 14.47 -28.44 4.34
N ILE A 509 13.49 -28.64 3.47
CA ILE A 509 13.70 -28.94 2.05
C ILE A 509 13.15 -27.79 1.21
N GLY A 510 14.00 -27.12 0.45
CA GLY A 510 13.55 -26.17 -0.57
C GLY A 510 13.38 -26.86 -1.92
N THR A 511 12.21 -26.74 -2.54
CA THR A 511 11.91 -27.38 -3.84
C THR A 511 12.35 -26.58 -5.05
N GLU A 512 12.79 -25.35 -4.81
CA GLU A 512 13.39 -24.43 -5.77
C GLU A 512 14.08 -23.27 -5.03
N ARG A 513 14.77 -22.40 -5.77
CA ARG A 513 15.35 -21.15 -5.26
C ARG A 513 14.36 -20.02 -5.49
N HIS A 514 14.17 -19.19 -4.46
CA HIS A 514 13.35 -17.99 -4.58
C HIS A 514 14.08 -16.91 -5.38
N GLU A 515 13.35 -15.87 -5.79
CA GLU A 515 13.91 -14.69 -6.47
C GLU A 515 14.99 -13.98 -5.63
N SER A 516 14.85 -14.02 -4.30
CA SER A 516 15.80 -13.43 -3.35
C SER A 516 16.42 -14.49 -2.44
N ARG A 517 17.74 -14.39 -2.23
CA ARG A 517 18.51 -15.23 -1.30
C ARG A 517 18.04 -15.06 0.14
N ARG A 518 17.44 -13.92 0.44
CA ARG A 518 16.85 -13.60 1.74
C ARG A 518 15.79 -14.63 2.14
N ILE A 519 14.86 -14.87 1.23
CA ILE A 519 13.73 -15.76 1.42
C ILE A 519 14.21 -17.20 1.61
N ASP A 520 15.18 -17.64 0.80
CA ASP A 520 15.80 -18.95 0.98
C ASP A 520 16.45 -19.10 2.37
N ASN A 521 17.09 -18.05 2.88
CA ASN A 521 17.69 -18.04 4.20
C ASN A 521 16.65 -18.02 5.33
N GLN A 522 15.49 -17.39 5.13
CA GLN A 522 14.37 -17.47 6.06
C GLN A 522 13.83 -18.89 6.15
N LEU A 523 13.69 -19.59 5.00
CA LEU A 523 13.29 -20.98 4.94
C LEU A 523 14.29 -21.86 5.72
N ARG A 524 15.60 -21.73 5.45
CA ARG A 524 16.65 -22.43 6.24
C ARG A 524 16.55 -22.12 7.74
N GLY A 525 16.30 -20.86 8.08
CA GLY A 525 16.14 -20.35 9.45
C GLY A 525 14.98 -20.97 10.23
N ARG A 526 14.10 -21.74 9.59
CA ARG A 526 13.08 -22.54 10.29
C ARG A 526 13.70 -23.69 11.09
N ALA A 527 14.87 -24.19 10.70
CA ALA A 527 15.64 -25.19 11.44
C ALA A 527 16.85 -24.60 12.19
N GLY A 528 17.31 -25.33 13.20
CA GLY A 528 18.54 -25.04 13.96
C GLY A 528 18.48 -23.80 14.86
N ARG A 529 17.33 -23.59 15.50
CA ARG A 529 17.06 -22.43 16.35
C ARG A 529 17.69 -22.60 17.73
N GLN A 530 18.16 -21.53 18.35
CA GLN A 530 18.81 -21.55 19.68
C GLN A 530 19.90 -22.65 19.82
N GLY A 531 20.62 -22.93 18.73
CA GLY A 531 21.69 -23.94 18.71
C GLY A 531 21.22 -25.39 18.57
N ASP A 532 19.94 -25.62 18.28
CA ASP A 532 19.42 -26.94 17.96
C ASP A 532 20.12 -27.53 16.72
N PRO A 533 20.24 -28.86 16.62
CA PRO A 533 20.61 -29.53 15.38
C PRO A 533 19.51 -29.33 14.32
N GLY A 534 19.90 -29.44 13.07
CA GLY A 534 18.97 -29.37 11.95
C GLY A 534 19.69 -29.49 10.62
N GLU A 535 18.93 -29.66 9.56
CA GLU A 535 19.47 -29.76 8.20
C GLU A 535 18.68 -28.89 7.24
N SER A 536 19.35 -28.35 6.21
CA SER A 536 18.66 -27.77 5.05
C SER A 536 19.20 -28.33 3.74
N GLN A 537 18.31 -28.57 2.78
CA GLN A 537 18.67 -29.05 1.44
C GLN A 537 17.79 -28.38 0.39
N PHE A 538 18.39 -27.83 -0.66
CA PHE A 538 17.64 -27.32 -1.81
C PHE A 538 17.77 -28.29 -2.99
N TYR A 539 16.65 -28.50 -3.68
CA TYR A 539 16.51 -29.26 -4.91
C TYR A 539 16.14 -28.29 -6.03
N LEU A 540 16.88 -28.34 -7.13
CA LEU A 540 16.74 -27.43 -8.27
C LEU A 540 16.64 -28.23 -9.56
N SER A 541 16.01 -27.64 -10.56
CA SER A 541 15.95 -28.15 -11.93
C SER A 541 16.47 -27.11 -12.91
N LEU A 542 17.05 -27.57 -14.01
CA LEU A 542 17.37 -26.72 -15.16
C LEU A 542 16.10 -26.10 -15.79
N GLU A 543 14.95 -26.69 -15.53
CA GLU A 543 13.63 -26.22 -15.96
C GLU A 543 12.95 -25.25 -14.97
N ASP A 544 13.55 -24.97 -13.81
CA ASP A 544 12.98 -24.01 -12.86
C ASP A 544 12.90 -22.61 -13.47
N GLU A 545 11.92 -21.82 -13.03
CA GLU A 545 11.66 -20.49 -13.59
C GLU A 545 12.88 -19.55 -13.50
N LEU A 546 13.58 -19.55 -12.36
CA LEU A 546 14.83 -18.79 -12.17
C LEU A 546 15.88 -19.17 -13.22
N MET A 547 15.98 -20.45 -13.56
CA MET A 547 16.94 -20.98 -14.54
C MET A 547 16.51 -20.67 -15.97
N ARG A 548 15.22 -20.75 -16.28
CA ARG A 548 14.68 -20.41 -17.60
C ARG A 548 14.81 -18.92 -17.91
N ARG A 549 14.47 -18.05 -16.95
CA ARG A 549 14.48 -16.59 -17.12
C ARG A 549 15.89 -16.01 -17.09
N PHE A 550 16.77 -16.54 -16.24
CA PHE A 550 18.07 -15.90 -15.95
C PHE A 550 19.30 -16.81 -16.10
N GLY A 551 19.11 -18.06 -16.52
CA GLY A 551 20.19 -18.98 -16.84
C GLY A 551 21.03 -18.49 -18.01
N SER A 552 22.36 -18.48 -17.84
CA SER A 552 23.29 -18.12 -18.92
C SER A 552 23.22 -19.13 -20.07
N ASP A 553 23.55 -18.72 -21.31
CA ASP A 553 23.61 -19.62 -22.48
C ASP A 553 24.50 -20.85 -22.26
N ARG A 554 25.48 -20.77 -21.34
CA ARG A 554 26.31 -21.90 -20.92
C ARG A 554 25.54 -22.99 -20.20
N ILE A 555 24.50 -22.65 -19.44
CA ILE A 555 23.65 -23.63 -18.74
C ILE A 555 22.78 -24.36 -19.77
N LYS A 556 22.27 -23.63 -20.78
CA LYS A 556 21.56 -24.22 -21.93
C LYS A 556 22.46 -25.17 -22.73
N GLN A 557 23.73 -24.81 -22.96
CA GLN A 557 24.69 -25.69 -23.62
C GLN A 557 25.09 -26.93 -22.79
N VAL A 558 25.04 -26.83 -21.45
CA VAL A 558 25.23 -28.00 -20.57
C VAL A 558 24.00 -28.91 -20.62
N LEU A 559 22.79 -28.34 -20.64
CA LEU A 559 21.53 -29.07 -20.86
C LEU A 559 21.55 -29.83 -22.19
N GLU A 560 22.01 -29.19 -23.27
CA GLU A 560 22.11 -29.79 -24.61
C GLU A 560 23.16 -30.90 -24.72
N ARG A 561 24.19 -30.91 -23.84
CA ARG A 561 25.26 -31.91 -23.85
C ARG A 561 25.00 -33.11 -22.94
N LEU A 562 24.12 -32.97 -21.96
CA LEU A 562 23.65 -34.06 -21.11
C LEU A 562 22.54 -34.80 -21.87
N ASN A 563 22.92 -35.78 -22.69
CA ASN A 563 21.97 -36.64 -23.37
C ASN A 563 21.07 -37.40 -22.37
N ALA A 564 19.81 -37.52 -22.76
CA ALA A 564 18.62 -37.87 -21.98
C ALA A 564 18.49 -39.34 -21.52
N ASP A 565 19.58 -40.07 -21.28
CA ASP A 565 19.51 -41.50 -20.94
C ASP A 565 19.60 -41.82 -19.43
N ASP A 566 19.92 -40.84 -18.59
CA ASP A 566 19.82 -40.97 -17.13
C ASP A 566 19.09 -39.73 -16.55
N GLU A 567 17.76 -39.81 -16.47
CA GLU A 567 16.92 -38.73 -15.92
C GLU A 567 17.25 -38.38 -14.46
N ASP A 568 17.91 -39.28 -13.72
CA ASP A 568 18.18 -39.15 -12.29
C ASP A 568 19.63 -38.69 -11.95
N ILE A 569 20.42 -38.19 -12.93
CA ILE A 569 21.78 -37.67 -12.63
C ILE A 569 21.69 -36.44 -11.73
N VAL A 570 22.27 -36.56 -10.52
CA VAL A 570 22.43 -35.44 -9.58
C VAL A 570 23.71 -34.68 -9.90
N ILE A 571 23.58 -33.43 -10.33
CA ILE A 571 24.73 -32.57 -10.61
C ILE A 571 25.13 -31.80 -9.36
N LYS A 572 26.20 -32.25 -8.68
CA LYS A 572 26.82 -31.54 -7.55
C LYS A 572 28.02 -30.73 -8.04
N SER A 573 27.83 -29.43 -8.28
CA SER A 573 28.93 -28.55 -8.70
C SER A 573 28.84 -27.18 -8.04
N ARG A 574 29.90 -26.82 -7.29
CA ARG A 574 30.08 -25.47 -6.72
C ARG A 574 30.07 -24.36 -7.78
N MET A 575 30.42 -24.67 -9.03
CA MET A 575 30.35 -23.70 -10.12
C MET A 575 28.90 -23.35 -10.49
N LEU A 576 28.00 -24.35 -10.49
CA LEU A 576 26.59 -24.16 -10.80
C LEU A 576 25.87 -23.41 -9.67
N THR A 577 26.14 -23.75 -8.40
CA THR A 577 25.62 -23.00 -7.24
C THR A 577 25.94 -21.51 -7.33
N ARG A 578 27.18 -21.16 -7.71
CA ARG A 578 27.57 -19.74 -7.91
C ARG A 578 26.84 -19.07 -9.07
N GLN A 579 26.49 -19.81 -10.13
CA GLN A 579 25.71 -19.27 -11.24
C GLN A 579 24.26 -19.00 -10.84
N VAL A 580 23.67 -19.88 -10.04
CA VAL A 580 22.34 -19.69 -9.44
C VAL A 580 22.34 -18.44 -8.54
N GLU A 581 23.33 -18.30 -7.66
CA GLU A 581 23.46 -17.09 -6.82
C GLU A 581 23.64 -15.81 -7.66
N ALA A 582 24.36 -15.89 -8.79
CA ALA A 582 24.51 -14.76 -9.71
C ALA A 582 23.23 -14.45 -10.51
N ALA A 583 22.36 -15.44 -10.73
CA ALA A 583 21.03 -15.22 -11.27
C ALA A 583 20.14 -14.50 -10.24
N GLN A 584 20.08 -14.99 -8.99
CA GLN A 584 19.32 -14.34 -7.91
C GLN A 584 19.76 -12.89 -7.69
N LYS A 585 21.07 -12.60 -7.66
CA LYS A 585 21.57 -11.22 -7.54
C LYS A 585 21.10 -10.29 -8.67
N ARG A 586 20.96 -10.81 -9.89
CA ARG A 586 20.42 -10.03 -11.02
C ARG A 586 18.92 -9.76 -10.85
N VAL A 587 18.16 -10.74 -10.36
CA VAL A 587 16.73 -10.58 -10.05
C VAL A 587 16.54 -9.59 -8.91
N GLU A 588 17.30 -9.71 -7.82
CA GLU A 588 17.32 -8.77 -6.69
C GLU A 588 17.61 -7.33 -7.17
N GLY A 589 18.61 -7.15 -8.05
CA GLY A 589 18.94 -5.86 -8.66
C GLY A 589 17.81 -5.27 -9.50
N ASN A 590 17.22 -6.07 -10.40
CA ASN A 590 16.09 -5.63 -11.23
C ASN A 590 14.87 -5.24 -10.38
N ASN A 591 14.60 -6.00 -9.32
CA ASN A 591 13.50 -5.72 -8.39
C ASN A 591 13.75 -4.41 -7.61
N TYR A 592 15.00 -4.19 -7.19
CA TYR A 592 15.42 -2.93 -6.57
C TYR A 592 15.27 -1.73 -7.52
N ASP A 593 15.71 -1.86 -8.78
CA ASP A 593 15.55 -0.80 -9.79
C ASP A 593 14.07 -0.48 -10.05
N THR A 594 13.21 -1.50 -10.10
CA THR A 594 11.76 -1.34 -10.26
C THR A 594 11.16 -0.55 -9.08
N ARG A 595 11.50 -0.93 -7.84
CA ARG A 595 11.02 -0.21 -6.64
C ARG A 595 11.55 1.22 -6.58
N LYS A 596 12.81 1.43 -6.97
CA LYS A 596 13.43 2.75 -7.07
C LYS A 596 12.68 3.63 -8.08
N GLN A 597 12.30 3.09 -9.23
CA GLN A 597 11.49 3.80 -10.20
C GLN A 597 10.10 4.15 -9.65
N VAL A 598 9.39 3.20 -9.04
CA VAL A 598 8.09 3.46 -8.39
C VAL A 598 8.19 4.58 -7.35
N LEU A 599 9.23 4.56 -6.52
CA LEU A 599 9.49 5.60 -5.53
C LEU A 599 9.75 6.97 -6.17
N GLN A 600 10.51 7.04 -7.27
CA GLN A 600 10.80 8.30 -7.95
C GLN A 600 9.54 8.99 -8.48
N TYR A 601 8.60 8.24 -9.06
CA TYR A 601 7.32 8.80 -9.48
C TYR A 601 6.47 9.25 -8.28
N ASP A 602 6.44 8.44 -7.22
CA ASP A 602 5.68 8.79 -6.00
C ASP A 602 6.33 9.94 -5.21
N ASP A 603 7.64 10.19 -5.34
CA ASP A 603 8.30 11.33 -4.70
C ASP A 603 7.76 12.67 -5.23
N VAL A 604 7.43 12.75 -6.51
CA VAL A 604 6.77 13.93 -7.11
C VAL A 604 5.36 14.11 -6.52
N MET A 605 4.61 13.01 -6.43
CA MET A 605 3.29 13.00 -5.79
C MET A 605 3.37 13.39 -4.31
N ARG A 606 4.41 12.92 -3.60
CA ARG A 606 4.61 13.16 -2.17
C ARG A 606 4.76 14.64 -1.89
N GLU A 607 5.60 15.36 -2.62
CA GLU A 607 5.82 16.80 -2.41
C GLU A 607 4.51 17.59 -2.56
N GLN A 608 3.71 17.25 -3.57
CA GLN A 608 2.41 17.88 -3.80
C GLN A 608 1.40 17.51 -2.70
N ARG A 609 1.37 16.24 -2.31
CA ARG A 609 0.50 15.72 -1.25
C ARG A 609 0.80 16.34 0.10
N GLU A 610 2.08 16.50 0.46
CA GLU A 610 2.49 17.12 1.73
C GLU A 610 1.93 18.54 1.84
N ILE A 611 1.97 19.31 0.75
CA ILE A 611 1.39 20.65 0.70
C ILE A 611 -0.14 20.58 0.86
N ILE A 612 -0.82 19.79 0.03
CA ILE A 612 -2.29 19.72 0.03
C ILE A 612 -2.83 19.20 1.36
N TYR A 613 -2.21 18.16 1.92
CA TYR A 613 -2.65 17.57 3.19
C TYR A 613 -2.35 18.49 4.38
N ALA A 614 -1.25 19.25 4.35
CA ALA A 614 -0.97 20.25 5.38
C ALA A 614 -2.01 21.38 5.37
N GLU A 615 -2.32 21.95 4.19
CA GLU A 615 -3.35 22.99 4.03
C GLU A 615 -4.73 22.46 4.44
N ARG A 616 -5.07 21.25 3.98
CA ARG A 616 -6.32 20.57 4.36
C ARG A 616 -6.42 20.36 5.88
N TYR A 617 -5.34 19.94 6.52
CA TYR A 617 -5.28 19.73 7.97
C TYR A 617 -5.40 21.05 8.75
N ASP A 618 -4.83 22.15 8.25
CA ASP A 618 -5.05 23.47 8.85
C ASP A 618 -6.52 23.89 8.75
N VAL A 619 -7.15 23.73 7.58
CA VAL A 619 -8.58 24.07 7.36
C VAL A 619 -9.51 23.24 8.25
N ILE A 620 -9.31 21.92 8.32
CA ILE A 620 -10.18 21.03 9.12
C ILE A 620 -10.07 21.34 10.63
N THR A 621 -8.86 21.68 11.11
CA THR A 621 -8.59 21.96 12.52
C THR A 621 -8.76 23.44 12.90
N ALA A 622 -9.00 24.33 11.93
CA ALA A 622 -9.13 25.76 12.17
C ALA A 622 -10.27 26.10 13.17
N GLU A 623 -9.92 26.79 14.25
CA GLU A 623 -10.90 27.42 15.15
C GLU A 623 -11.10 28.92 14.83
N ARG A 624 -10.28 29.45 13.90
CA ARG A 624 -10.33 30.84 13.43
C ARG A 624 -11.33 31.02 12.29
N ASP A 625 -11.63 32.28 11.97
CA ASP A 625 -12.36 32.66 10.76
C ASP A 625 -11.46 32.48 9.53
N LEU A 626 -12.00 31.89 8.47
CA LEU A 626 -11.31 31.61 7.21
C LEU A 626 -11.63 32.66 6.12
N GLU A 627 -12.32 33.74 6.48
CA GLU A 627 -12.56 34.89 5.61
C GLU A 627 -11.27 35.43 4.95
N PRO A 628 -10.15 35.66 5.68
CA PRO A 628 -8.94 36.19 5.07
C PRO A 628 -8.39 35.30 3.95
N GLU A 629 -8.41 33.97 4.17
CA GLU A 629 -7.97 32.98 3.21
C GLU A 629 -8.87 32.98 1.97
N ILE A 630 -10.20 33.01 2.13
CA ILE A 630 -11.16 33.05 1.03
C ILE A 630 -11.05 34.37 0.24
N LYS A 631 -11.00 35.52 0.92
CA LYS A 631 -10.81 36.83 0.26
C LYS A 631 -9.50 36.88 -0.51
N ALA A 632 -8.42 36.32 0.03
CA ALA A 632 -7.16 36.24 -0.69
C ALA A 632 -7.27 35.36 -1.96
N MET A 633 -8.00 34.23 -1.91
CA MET A 633 -8.27 33.41 -3.11
C MET A 633 -9.09 34.16 -4.16
N ILE A 634 -10.10 34.93 -3.73
CA ILE A 634 -10.93 35.78 -4.61
C ILE A 634 -10.05 36.83 -5.30
N THR A 635 -9.24 37.57 -4.54
CA THR A 635 -8.34 38.59 -5.09
C THR A 635 -7.34 37.98 -6.08
N ARG A 636 -6.74 36.83 -5.77
CA ARG A 636 -5.83 36.14 -6.70
C ARG A 636 -6.54 35.67 -7.96
N THR A 637 -7.76 35.17 -7.86
CA THR A 637 -8.59 34.77 -9.01
C THR A 637 -8.93 35.96 -9.91
N ILE A 638 -9.33 37.09 -9.32
CA ILE A 638 -9.58 38.34 -10.05
C ILE A 638 -8.31 38.81 -10.76
N ASN A 639 -7.20 38.87 -10.05
CA ASN A 639 -5.92 39.30 -10.61
C ASN A 639 -5.49 38.41 -11.78
N ARG A 640 -5.47 37.08 -11.58
CA ARG A 640 -5.11 36.11 -12.62
C ARG A 640 -5.99 36.25 -13.87
N THR A 641 -7.29 36.42 -13.68
CA THR A 641 -8.23 36.50 -14.80
C THR A 641 -8.10 37.82 -15.55
N VAL A 642 -8.01 38.95 -14.84
CA VAL A 642 -7.83 40.27 -15.46
C VAL A 642 -6.48 40.36 -16.17
N ASP A 643 -5.39 39.88 -15.55
CA ASP A 643 -4.05 39.88 -16.15
C ASP A 643 -3.99 38.97 -17.39
N GLY A 644 -4.65 37.80 -17.35
CA GLY A 644 -4.76 36.90 -18.51
C GLY A 644 -5.43 37.55 -19.72
N HIS A 645 -6.53 38.28 -19.50
CA HIS A 645 -7.26 38.97 -20.57
C HIS A 645 -6.60 40.29 -21.00
N SER A 646 -5.76 40.91 -20.16
CA SER A 646 -5.12 42.20 -20.44
C SER A 646 -4.24 42.24 -21.69
N ARG A 647 -3.82 41.06 -22.17
CA ARG A 647 -2.98 40.87 -23.36
C ARG A 647 -3.77 40.85 -24.67
N ASN A 648 -5.10 40.71 -24.59
CA ASN A 648 -5.97 40.66 -25.76
C ASN A 648 -6.36 42.07 -26.22
N ASP A 649 -7.02 42.17 -27.37
CA ASP A 649 -7.58 43.43 -27.83
C ASP A 649 -8.57 44.00 -26.80
N GLN A 650 -8.56 45.32 -26.60
CA GLN A 650 -9.30 46.00 -25.52
C GLN A 650 -10.77 45.56 -25.41
N GLU A 651 -11.47 45.43 -26.53
CA GLU A 651 -12.88 45.04 -26.55
C GLU A 651 -13.07 43.57 -26.15
N GLU A 652 -12.18 42.68 -26.60
CA GLU A 652 -12.19 41.26 -26.25
C GLU A 652 -11.79 41.04 -24.79
N ALA A 653 -10.79 41.77 -24.30
CA ALA A 653 -10.34 41.77 -22.92
C ALA A 653 -11.48 42.15 -21.96
N LEU A 654 -12.17 43.27 -22.22
CA LEU A 654 -13.28 43.73 -21.38
C LEU A 654 -14.48 42.79 -21.43
N LYS A 655 -14.79 42.20 -22.59
CA LYS A 655 -15.84 41.17 -22.71
C LYS A 655 -15.50 39.90 -21.94
N GLY A 656 -14.25 39.44 -22.01
CA GLY A 656 -13.78 38.28 -21.24
C GLY A 656 -13.86 38.51 -19.73
N ILE A 657 -13.42 39.68 -19.26
CA ILE A 657 -13.52 40.09 -17.84
C ILE A 657 -14.99 40.20 -17.40
N LEU A 658 -15.87 40.78 -18.23
CA LEU A 658 -17.30 40.87 -17.94
C LEU A 658 -17.94 39.49 -17.82
N ASN A 659 -17.63 38.57 -18.73
CA ASN A 659 -18.14 37.21 -18.70
C ASN A 659 -17.70 36.48 -17.43
N PHE A 660 -16.43 36.59 -17.06
CA PHE A 660 -15.92 36.07 -15.80
C PHE A 660 -16.68 36.66 -14.60
N ALA A 661 -16.82 37.98 -14.52
CA ALA A 661 -17.51 38.63 -13.40
C ALA A 661 -18.96 38.12 -13.26
N ARG A 662 -19.68 37.97 -14.37
CA ARG A 662 -21.06 37.44 -14.38
C ARG A 662 -21.14 35.95 -14.01
N GLN A 663 -20.18 35.15 -14.44
CA GLN A 663 -20.18 33.70 -14.19
C GLN A 663 -19.72 33.35 -12.78
N ALA A 664 -18.73 34.07 -12.24
CA ALA A 664 -18.02 33.68 -11.02
C ALA A 664 -18.20 34.64 -9.84
N LEU A 665 -18.43 35.94 -10.05
CA LEU A 665 -18.39 36.94 -8.95
C LEU A 665 -19.76 37.50 -8.57
N VAL A 666 -20.55 37.94 -9.54
CA VAL A 666 -21.76 38.74 -9.30
C VAL A 666 -22.97 38.18 -10.07
N PRO A 667 -24.22 38.52 -9.68
CA PRO A 667 -25.39 38.20 -10.50
C PRO A 667 -25.30 38.79 -11.92
N GLU A 668 -25.92 38.15 -12.92
CA GLU A 668 -25.76 38.54 -14.34
C GLU A 668 -26.08 40.02 -14.63
N ASN A 669 -27.02 40.60 -13.88
CA ASN A 669 -27.47 41.99 -14.06
C ASN A 669 -26.72 43.01 -13.18
N ALA A 670 -25.71 42.59 -12.42
CA ALA A 670 -25.03 43.46 -11.45
C ALA A 670 -23.87 44.28 -12.06
N ILE A 671 -23.42 43.92 -13.26
CA ILE A 671 -22.31 44.57 -13.95
C ILE A 671 -22.55 44.59 -15.47
N SER A 672 -22.23 45.73 -16.09
CA SER A 672 -22.34 45.98 -17.53
C SER A 672 -20.96 46.22 -18.17
N LEU A 673 -20.92 46.19 -19.51
CA LEU A 673 -19.68 46.48 -20.23
C LEU A 673 -19.31 47.96 -20.08
N GLU A 674 -20.33 48.81 -20.02
CA GLU A 674 -20.21 50.25 -19.81
C GLU A 674 -19.54 50.55 -18.46
N ASP A 675 -19.91 49.83 -17.39
CA ASP A 675 -19.30 50.01 -16.06
C ASP A 675 -17.78 49.71 -16.08
N LEU A 676 -17.38 48.64 -16.76
CA LEU A 676 -15.96 48.27 -16.89
C LEU A 676 -15.18 49.25 -17.77
N GLN A 677 -15.83 49.81 -18.80
CA GLN A 677 -15.23 50.83 -19.65
C GLN A 677 -15.01 52.13 -18.87
N GLU A 678 -15.99 52.57 -18.08
CA GLU A 678 -15.92 53.78 -17.26
C GLU A 678 -14.83 53.67 -16.19
N VAL A 679 -14.80 52.56 -15.45
CA VAL A 679 -13.81 52.31 -14.39
C VAL A 679 -12.39 52.15 -14.96
N GLY A 680 -12.28 51.50 -16.12
CA GLY A 680 -11.01 51.25 -16.80
C GLY A 680 -10.49 52.43 -17.64
N GLU A 681 -11.22 53.54 -17.77
CA GLU A 681 -10.86 54.60 -18.72
C GLU A 681 -9.64 55.43 -18.26
N VAL A 682 -8.57 55.42 -19.06
CA VAL A 682 -7.44 56.37 -18.94
C VAL A 682 -7.34 57.27 -20.16
N THR A 683 -7.46 56.68 -21.36
CA THR A 683 -7.64 57.36 -22.66
C THR A 683 -8.45 56.44 -23.59
N LYS A 684 -8.94 56.95 -24.74
CA LYS A 684 -9.66 56.15 -25.76
C LYS A 684 -8.93 54.91 -26.30
N ARG A 685 -7.67 54.67 -25.92
CA ARG A 685 -6.82 53.56 -26.40
C ARG A 685 -6.07 52.81 -25.28
N SER A 686 -6.33 53.11 -24.00
CA SER A 686 -5.61 52.48 -22.88
C SER A 686 -6.55 52.23 -21.70
N VAL A 687 -6.56 50.99 -21.21
CA VAL A 687 -7.36 50.55 -20.06
C VAL A 687 -6.50 50.46 -18.81
N ASN A 688 -6.99 50.99 -17.68
CA ASN A 688 -6.42 50.75 -16.36
C ASN A 688 -6.98 49.46 -15.77
N TYR A 689 -6.27 48.35 -16.02
CA TYR A 689 -6.66 47.05 -15.46
C TYR A 689 -6.55 46.98 -13.93
N ASP A 690 -5.71 47.79 -13.30
CA ASP A 690 -5.63 47.83 -11.83
C ASP A 690 -6.86 48.49 -11.20
N ALA A 691 -7.42 49.52 -11.85
CA ALA A 691 -8.71 50.10 -11.43
C ALA A 691 -9.85 49.08 -11.56
N ILE A 692 -9.86 48.29 -12.63
CA ILE A 692 -10.82 47.20 -12.82
C ILE A 692 -10.66 46.12 -11.72
N LYS A 693 -9.43 45.74 -11.36
CA LYS A 693 -9.19 44.80 -10.26
C LYS A 693 -9.76 45.32 -8.94
N VAL A 694 -9.50 46.58 -8.59
CA VAL A 694 -10.04 47.19 -7.36
C VAL A 694 -11.57 47.15 -7.36
N TYR A 695 -12.19 47.59 -8.45
CA TYR A 695 -13.65 47.59 -8.58
C TYR A 695 -14.26 46.19 -8.47
N LEU A 696 -13.67 45.18 -9.11
CA LEU A 696 -14.13 43.80 -9.00
C LEU A 696 -13.97 43.23 -7.58
N ASN A 697 -12.90 43.61 -6.86
CA ASN A 697 -12.74 43.20 -5.46
C ASN A 697 -13.80 43.84 -4.56
N GLU A 698 -14.12 45.12 -4.74
CA GLU A 698 -15.18 45.80 -3.99
C GLU A 698 -16.56 45.16 -4.23
N LEU A 699 -16.87 44.81 -5.48
CA LEU A 699 -18.09 44.08 -5.81
C LEU A 699 -18.12 42.68 -5.18
N ALA A 700 -17.00 41.97 -5.20
CA ALA A 700 -16.88 40.64 -4.62
C ALA A 700 -17.04 40.68 -3.08
N ASP A 701 -16.47 41.69 -2.42
CA ASP A 701 -16.64 41.91 -0.97
C ASP A 701 -18.11 42.15 -0.60
N ASP A 702 -18.84 42.97 -1.37
CA ASP A 702 -20.28 43.17 -1.12
C ASP A 702 -21.10 41.87 -1.30
N VAL A 703 -20.78 41.06 -2.32
CA VAL A 703 -21.43 39.75 -2.50
C VAL A 703 -21.09 38.81 -1.35
N TYR A 704 -19.82 38.73 -0.95
CA TYR A 704 -19.37 37.90 0.17
C TYR A 704 -20.11 38.27 1.46
N ASP A 705 -20.13 39.56 1.81
CA ASP A 705 -20.82 40.06 3.01
C ASP A 705 -22.33 39.75 2.99
N ARG A 706 -22.96 39.84 1.81
CA ARG A 706 -24.37 39.46 1.63
C ARG A 706 -24.60 37.96 1.80
N GLN A 707 -23.66 37.11 1.38
CA GLN A 707 -23.75 35.67 1.57
C GLN A 707 -23.56 35.29 3.03
N ILE A 708 -22.57 35.86 3.72
CA ILE A 708 -22.30 35.63 5.14
C ILE A 708 -23.48 36.07 6.02
N LYS A 709 -24.12 37.21 5.72
CA LYS A 709 -25.32 37.70 6.45
C LYS A 709 -26.52 36.74 6.41
N LYS A 710 -26.56 35.78 5.48
CA LYS A 710 -27.63 34.75 5.44
C LYS A 710 -27.44 33.68 6.50
N LEU A 711 -26.24 33.53 7.06
CA LEU A 711 -25.91 32.54 8.08
C LEU A 711 -26.18 33.12 9.48
N ARG A 712 -26.80 32.31 10.35
CA ARG A 712 -27.37 32.76 11.64
C ARG A 712 -26.36 32.87 12.79
N SER A 713 -25.16 32.32 12.65
CA SER A 713 -24.17 32.24 13.74
C SER A 713 -22.73 32.19 13.20
N GLU A 714 -21.77 32.63 14.00
CA GLU A 714 -20.33 32.55 13.70
C GLU A 714 -19.86 31.10 13.49
N GLU A 715 -20.41 30.14 14.23
CA GLU A 715 -20.12 28.72 14.06
C GLU A 715 -20.62 28.20 12.70
N ALA A 716 -21.83 28.60 12.28
CA ALA A 716 -22.36 28.25 10.96
C ALA A 716 -21.56 28.88 9.82
N ILE A 717 -21.02 30.09 10.01
CA ILE A 717 -20.11 30.75 9.06
C ILE A 717 -18.83 29.95 8.91
N ARG A 718 -18.17 29.62 10.04
CA ARG A 718 -16.93 28.86 10.03
C ARG A 718 -17.10 27.49 9.39
N GLU A 719 -18.15 26.75 9.77
CA GLU A 719 -18.42 25.43 9.20
C GLU A 719 -18.71 25.51 7.69
N PHE A 720 -19.42 26.54 7.24
CA PHE A 720 -19.66 26.75 5.82
C PHE A 720 -18.35 27.03 5.05
N GLN A 721 -17.49 27.91 5.58
CA GLN A 721 -16.18 28.22 4.98
C GLN A 721 -15.29 26.98 4.90
N LYS A 722 -15.23 26.17 5.97
CA LYS A 722 -14.47 24.91 6.00
C LYS A 722 -14.98 23.93 4.94
N VAL A 723 -16.28 23.64 4.95
CA VAL A 723 -16.88 22.68 4.03
C VAL A 723 -16.69 23.13 2.58
N LEU A 724 -16.83 24.43 2.30
CA LEU A 724 -16.58 25.00 0.98
C LEU A 724 -15.16 24.71 0.49
N ILE A 725 -14.14 25.05 1.29
CA ILE A 725 -12.73 24.85 0.91
C ILE A 725 -12.44 23.35 0.77
N LEU A 726 -12.80 22.54 1.77
CA LEU A 726 -12.52 21.09 1.78
C LEU A 726 -13.17 20.39 0.58
N MET A 727 -14.44 20.69 0.28
CA MET A 727 -15.16 20.07 -0.83
C MET A 727 -14.49 20.36 -2.19
N VAL A 728 -14.06 21.61 -2.42
CA VAL A 728 -13.39 21.98 -3.68
C VAL A 728 -11.99 21.36 -3.75
N VAL A 729 -11.21 21.44 -2.66
CA VAL A 729 -9.87 20.85 -2.59
C VAL A 729 -9.93 19.34 -2.81
N ASP A 730 -10.82 18.62 -2.12
CA ASP A 730 -10.94 17.17 -2.22
C ASP A 730 -11.33 16.71 -3.64
N ASN A 731 -12.24 17.45 -4.29
CA ASN A 731 -12.63 17.17 -5.67
C ASN A 731 -11.46 17.39 -6.65
N LYS A 732 -10.81 18.55 -6.61
CA LYS A 732 -9.69 18.88 -7.51
C LYS A 732 -8.47 18.01 -7.28
N TRP A 733 -8.18 17.69 -6.02
CA TRP A 733 -7.08 16.80 -5.67
C TRP A 733 -7.31 15.37 -6.17
N THR A 734 -8.55 14.87 -6.08
CA THR A 734 -8.90 13.56 -6.62
C THR A 734 -8.71 13.50 -8.14
N ASP A 735 -9.23 14.50 -8.87
CA ASP A 735 -9.06 14.57 -10.32
C ASP A 735 -7.57 14.71 -10.72
N HIS A 736 -6.79 15.44 -9.94
CA HIS A 736 -5.35 15.61 -10.16
C HIS A 736 -4.56 14.33 -9.92
N ILE A 737 -4.87 13.55 -8.88
CA ILE A 737 -4.23 12.24 -8.65
C ILE A 737 -4.50 11.30 -9.83
N ASP A 738 -5.76 11.24 -10.29
CA ASP A 738 -6.16 10.42 -11.43
C ASP A 738 -5.41 10.83 -12.71
N ALA A 739 -5.33 12.14 -12.97
CA ALA A 739 -4.60 12.67 -14.11
C ALA A 739 -3.09 12.39 -14.03
N LEU A 740 -2.49 12.42 -12.83
CA LEU A 740 -1.08 12.06 -12.64
C LEU A 740 -0.81 10.57 -12.80
N ASP A 741 -1.76 9.70 -12.43
CA ASP A 741 -1.65 8.26 -12.70
C ASP A 741 -1.68 7.97 -14.20
N GLN A 742 -2.58 8.62 -14.94
CA GLN A 742 -2.64 8.54 -16.40
C GLN A 742 -1.35 9.09 -17.04
N LEU A 743 -0.85 10.23 -16.57
CA LEU A 743 0.40 10.82 -17.04
C LEU A 743 1.58 9.85 -16.85
N ARG A 744 1.67 9.19 -15.69
CA ARG A 744 2.72 8.21 -15.40
C ARG A 744 2.72 7.08 -16.43
N ASN A 745 1.55 6.58 -16.81
CA ASN A 745 1.41 5.51 -17.81
C ASN A 745 1.77 6.02 -19.22
N ALA A 746 1.36 7.24 -19.59
CA ALA A 746 1.61 7.84 -20.89
C ALA A 746 3.09 8.21 -21.12
N VAL A 747 3.77 8.74 -20.10
CA VAL A 747 5.17 9.20 -20.20
C VAL A 747 6.13 8.03 -20.41
N GLY A 748 5.77 6.82 -19.98
CA GLY A 748 6.50 5.60 -20.32
C GLY A 748 6.59 5.35 -21.83
N LEU A 749 5.57 5.75 -22.60
CA LEU A 749 5.52 5.64 -24.06
C LEU A 749 6.29 6.76 -24.77
N ARG A 750 6.53 7.91 -24.13
CA ARG A 750 7.30 9.04 -24.69
C ARG A 750 8.81 8.83 -24.66
N GLY A 751 9.30 7.79 -23.97
CA GLY A 751 10.72 7.41 -23.90
C GLY A 751 11.40 7.13 -25.26
N TYR A 752 10.63 6.99 -26.35
CA TYR A 752 11.17 6.90 -27.72
C TYR A 752 11.93 8.17 -28.16
N ALA A 753 11.69 9.32 -27.54
CA ALA A 753 12.33 10.60 -27.87
C ALA A 753 13.72 10.84 -27.22
N GLN A 754 14.33 9.83 -26.58
CA GLN A 754 15.61 9.93 -25.83
C GLN A 754 15.60 10.87 -24.60
N ASN A 755 14.45 11.42 -24.21
CA ASN A 755 14.31 12.16 -22.97
C ASN A 755 14.11 11.22 -21.78
N ASN A 756 14.53 11.63 -20.58
CA ASN A 756 14.32 10.84 -19.37
C ASN A 756 12.86 10.97 -18.91
N PRO A 757 12.06 9.89 -18.90
CA PRO A 757 10.62 9.94 -18.58
C PRO A 757 10.31 10.58 -17.22
N ILE A 758 11.17 10.41 -16.21
CA ILE A 758 10.93 11.01 -14.88
C ILE A 758 11.01 12.54 -14.89
N VAL A 759 11.86 13.12 -15.74
CA VAL A 759 12.05 14.58 -15.81
C VAL A 759 10.85 15.22 -16.49
N GLU A 760 10.32 14.58 -17.54
CA GLU A 760 9.08 15.02 -18.18
C GLU A 760 7.90 14.93 -17.19
N TYR A 761 7.78 13.81 -16.48
CA TYR A 761 6.76 13.63 -15.45
C TYR A 761 6.84 14.70 -14.35
N GLN A 762 8.04 15.06 -13.89
CA GLN A 762 8.25 16.12 -12.91
C GLN A 762 7.80 17.49 -13.43
N SER A 763 8.21 17.85 -14.64
CA SER A 763 7.89 19.14 -15.26
C SER A 763 6.38 19.28 -15.50
N GLU A 764 5.77 18.28 -16.14
CA GLU A 764 4.34 18.28 -16.44
C GLU A 764 3.51 18.18 -15.16
N GLY A 765 3.90 17.31 -14.24
CA GLY A 765 3.20 17.16 -12.97
C GLY A 765 3.23 18.42 -12.10
N PHE A 766 4.31 19.20 -12.15
CA PHE A 766 4.38 20.51 -11.49
C PHE A 766 3.45 21.53 -12.15
N LYS A 767 3.40 21.58 -13.48
CA LYS A 767 2.48 22.46 -14.22
C LYS A 767 1.02 22.12 -13.88
N MET A 768 0.63 20.85 -13.97
CA MET A 768 -0.71 20.37 -13.60
C MET A 768 -1.06 20.75 -12.15
N PHE A 769 -0.09 20.67 -11.23
CA PHE A 769 -0.30 21.08 -9.85
C PHE A 769 -0.58 22.59 -9.71
N GLN A 770 0.16 23.45 -10.43
CA GLN A 770 -0.12 24.88 -10.44
C GLN A 770 -1.49 25.21 -11.03
N ASP A 771 -1.86 24.51 -12.11
CA ASP A 771 -3.17 24.66 -12.76
C ASP A 771 -4.30 24.19 -11.83
N MET A 772 -4.11 23.08 -11.11
CA MET A 772 -5.04 22.60 -10.08
C MET A 772 -5.22 23.62 -8.96
N ILE A 773 -4.14 24.20 -8.41
CA ILE A 773 -4.23 25.25 -7.38
C ILE A 773 -5.03 26.44 -7.93
N GLY A 774 -4.79 26.83 -9.17
CA GLY A 774 -5.54 27.91 -9.80
C GLY A 774 -7.03 27.59 -9.97
N ALA A 775 -7.36 26.34 -10.30
CA ALA A 775 -8.73 25.85 -10.41
C ALA A 775 -9.44 25.79 -9.05
N ILE A 776 -8.73 25.40 -7.98
CA ILE A 776 -9.26 25.43 -6.61
C ILE A 776 -9.68 26.86 -6.22
N GLU A 777 -8.80 27.84 -6.44
CA GLU A 777 -9.09 29.24 -6.11
C GLU A 777 -10.31 29.78 -6.88
N TYR A 778 -10.40 29.43 -8.17
CA TYR A 778 -11.53 29.79 -9.02
C TYR A 778 -12.84 29.15 -8.53
N ASP A 779 -12.84 27.85 -8.24
CA ASP A 779 -14.04 27.12 -7.83
C ASP A 779 -14.49 27.48 -6.42
N VAL A 780 -13.56 27.76 -5.49
CA VAL A 780 -13.89 28.34 -4.17
C VAL A 780 -14.55 29.71 -4.36
N THR A 781 -13.98 30.57 -5.20
CA THR A 781 -14.53 31.90 -5.51
C THR A 781 -15.94 31.78 -6.08
N ARG A 782 -16.11 31.01 -7.16
CA ARG A 782 -17.39 30.83 -7.83
C ARG A 782 -18.44 30.23 -6.91
N THR A 783 -18.07 29.19 -6.15
CA THR A 783 -19.00 28.50 -5.25
C THR A 783 -19.39 29.40 -4.09
N MET A 784 -18.46 30.15 -3.49
CA MET A 784 -18.78 31.14 -2.44
C MET A 784 -19.80 32.18 -2.93
N MET A 785 -19.56 32.75 -4.11
CA MET A 785 -20.36 33.85 -4.63
C MET A 785 -21.75 33.40 -5.11
N LYS A 786 -21.83 32.20 -5.72
CA LYS A 786 -23.06 31.66 -6.33
C LYS A 786 -23.84 30.71 -5.42
N ALA A 787 -23.30 30.32 -4.26
CA ALA A 787 -23.98 29.42 -3.35
C ALA A 787 -25.40 29.90 -3.03
N GLN A 788 -26.37 29.02 -3.26
CA GLN A 788 -27.74 29.17 -2.75
C GLN A 788 -27.83 28.44 -1.42
N ILE A 789 -27.65 29.18 -0.32
CA ILE A 789 -27.78 28.65 1.03
C ILE A 789 -29.27 28.27 1.25
N HIS A 790 -29.60 26.98 1.12
CA HIS A 790 -30.94 26.43 1.40
C HIS A 790 -31.08 26.05 2.87
N GLU A 791 -32.29 26.22 3.41
CA GLU A 791 -32.58 26.18 4.84
C GLU A 791 -32.96 24.78 5.40
N GLN A 792 -32.65 23.66 4.75
CA GLN A 792 -33.14 22.33 5.20
C GLN A 792 -32.08 21.24 5.47
N SER A 793 -32.18 20.74 6.71
CA SER A 793 -31.86 19.41 7.26
C SER A 793 -30.47 18.81 7.00
N ARG A 794 -29.58 19.10 7.95
CA ARG A 794 -28.45 18.27 8.34
C ARG A 794 -28.95 16.90 8.80
N GLU A 795 -28.83 15.87 7.96
CA GLU A 795 -28.65 14.47 8.37
C GLU A 795 -28.24 13.63 7.14
N ASN A 796 -27.10 12.95 7.25
CA ASN A 796 -26.58 11.88 6.37
C ASN A 796 -26.05 12.24 4.97
N VAL A 797 -24.79 12.70 4.91
CA VAL A 797 -23.95 12.64 3.69
C VAL A 797 -22.85 11.56 3.80
N ASN A 798 -22.78 10.82 4.91
CA ASN A 798 -21.64 9.95 5.23
C ASN A 798 -21.70 8.50 4.68
N GLU A 799 -22.67 8.12 3.85
CA GLU A 799 -22.88 6.71 3.51
C GLU A 799 -22.37 6.23 2.15
N ARG A 800 -21.55 6.99 1.43
CA ARG A 800 -21.06 6.58 0.09
C ARG A 800 -19.55 6.62 -0.06
N VAL A 801 -18.87 5.79 0.73
CA VAL A 801 -17.55 5.24 0.37
C VAL A 801 -17.60 3.74 0.70
N SER A 802 -18.16 2.94 -0.22
CA SER A 802 -18.10 1.48 -0.11
C SER A 802 -16.81 0.99 -0.75
N THR A 803 -15.93 0.38 0.04
CA THR A 803 -14.75 -0.32 -0.49
C THR A 803 -15.17 -1.67 -1.07
N THR A 804 -14.53 -2.08 -2.16
CA THR A 804 -14.71 -3.36 -2.84
C THR A 804 -14.36 -4.61 -2.00
N ALA A 805 -13.92 -4.44 -0.75
CA ALA A 805 -13.64 -5.53 0.20
C ALA A 805 -14.85 -5.92 1.08
N THR A 806 -15.89 -5.09 1.18
CA THR A 806 -17.06 -5.36 2.06
C THR A 806 -18.27 -5.97 1.33
N GLY A 807 -18.18 -6.17 0.00
CA GLY A 807 -19.28 -6.64 -0.83
C GLY A 807 -19.75 -8.09 -0.61
N ASN A 808 -19.17 -8.86 0.33
CA ASN A 808 -19.54 -10.27 0.51
C ASN A 808 -19.90 -10.71 1.93
N ILE A 809 -19.94 -9.82 2.93
CA ILE A 809 -20.30 -10.22 4.30
C ILE A 809 -21.08 -9.11 5.00
N GLN A 810 -22.37 -8.96 4.67
CA GLN A 810 -23.47 -8.53 5.55
C GLN A 810 -24.60 -7.93 4.70
N ALA A 811 -25.44 -8.80 4.15
CA ALA A 811 -26.74 -8.38 3.66
C ALA A 811 -27.75 -9.49 3.96
N HIS A 812 -28.18 -9.61 5.21
CA HIS A 812 -29.42 -10.31 5.51
C HIS A 812 -30.06 -9.75 6.79
N GLN A 813 -31.33 -9.35 6.66
CA GLN A 813 -32.33 -9.06 7.70
C GLN A 813 -32.66 -7.58 8.03
N ALA A 814 -32.83 -6.72 7.02
CA ALA A 814 -33.57 -5.47 7.20
C ALA A 814 -34.56 -5.24 6.03
N ASP A 815 -35.69 -4.57 6.28
CA ASP A 815 -36.57 -4.07 5.21
C ASP A 815 -35.99 -2.81 4.54
N ALA A 816 -36.67 -2.30 3.51
CA ALA A 816 -36.28 -1.09 2.78
C ALA A 816 -36.23 0.20 3.65
N ASN A 817 -36.69 0.12 4.91
CA ASN A 817 -36.70 1.21 5.88
C ASN A 817 -35.78 0.94 7.09
N GLY A 818 -34.96 -0.13 7.06
CA GLY A 818 -33.98 -0.44 8.11
C GLY A 818 -34.56 -1.05 9.38
N GLN A 819 -35.79 -1.60 9.36
CA GLN A 819 -36.34 -2.36 10.49
C GLN A 819 -36.06 -3.86 10.38
N GLU A 820 -35.73 -4.48 11.51
CA GLU A 820 -35.51 -5.92 11.66
C GLU A 820 -36.83 -6.69 11.43
N ILE A 821 -36.86 -7.60 10.46
CA ILE A 821 -38.07 -8.34 10.08
C ILE A 821 -38.03 -9.77 10.63
N ASP A 822 -39.02 -10.13 11.47
CA ASP A 822 -39.24 -11.51 11.89
C ASP A 822 -39.91 -12.35 10.79
N PHE A 823 -39.18 -13.34 10.26
CA PHE A 823 -39.64 -14.25 9.21
C PHE A 823 -40.34 -15.53 9.73
N SER A 824 -40.46 -15.71 11.04
CA SER A 824 -40.97 -16.96 11.66
C SER A 824 -42.42 -17.31 11.30
N LYS A 825 -43.22 -16.34 10.83
CA LYS A 825 -44.65 -16.50 10.52
C LYS A 825 -45.00 -16.38 9.03
N VAL A 826 -44.01 -16.36 8.12
CA VAL A 826 -44.25 -16.16 6.68
C VAL A 826 -44.47 -17.51 5.97
N GLY A 827 -45.61 -17.66 5.28
CA GLY A 827 -45.92 -18.87 4.52
C GLY A 827 -45.06 -19.00 3.26
N ARG A 828 -44.72 -20.25 2.89
CA ARG A 828 -43.82 -20.57 1.76
C ARG A 828 -44.17 -19.88 0.42
N ASN A 829 -45.45 -19.67 0.15
CA ASN A 829 -45.94 -19.07 -1.10
C ASN A 829 -46.35 -17.60 -0.96
N ASP A 830 -46.25 -17.01 0.23
CA ASP A 830 -46.57 -15.60 0.48
C ASP A 830 -45.47 -14.70 -0.08
N PHE A 831 -45.78 -13.42 -0.27
CA PHE A 831 -44.78 -12.43 -0.68
C PHE A 831 -43.78 -12.18 0.45
N CYS A 832 -42.50 -12.05 0.09
CA CYS A 832 -41.42 -11.87 1.04
C CYS A 832 -41.54 -10.48 1.69
N PRO A 833 -41.56 -10.37 3.03
CA PRO A 833 -41.77 -9.08 3.71
C PRO A 833 -40.63 -8.07 3.54
N CYS A 834 -39.47 -8.48 3.02
CA CYS A 834 -38.33 -7.61 2.75
C CYS A 834 -38.55 -6.61 1.59
N GLY A 835 -39.78 -6.47 1.08
CA GLY A 835 -40.12 -5.54 -0.01
C GLY A 835 -39.64 -5.96 -1.41
N SER A 836 -39.07 -7.15 -1.58
CA SER A 836 -38.48 -7.58 -2.87
C SER A 836 -39.49 -7.94 -3.98
N GLY A 837 -40.79 -7.96 -3.67
CA GLY A 837 -41.86 -8.36 -4.61
C GLY A 837 -41.87 -9.85 -5.00
N LYS A 838 -40.93 -10.66 -4.49
CA LYS A 838 -40.81 -12.11 -4.75
C LYS A 838 -41.53 -12.94 -3.68
N LYS A 839 -41.97 -14.16 -4.02
CA LYS A 839 -42.47 -15.13 -3.02
C LYS A 839 -41.36 -15.55 -2.04
N PHE A 840 -41.69 -15.79 -0.77
CA PHE A 840 -40.74 -16.06 0.32
C PHE A 840 -39.76 -17.19 -0.01
N LYS A 841 -40.25 -18.32 -0.58
CA LYS A 841 -39.40 -19.43 -1.04
C LYS A 841 -38.34 -19.08 -2.10
N ASN A 842 -38.57 -18.01 -2.86
CA ASN A 842 -37.67 -17.54 -3.91
C ASN A 842 -36.84 -16.32 -3.46
N CYS A 843 -36.88 -15.99 -2.17
CA CYS A 843 -36.17 -14.88 -1.55
C CYS A 843 -35.54 -15.35 -0.23
N HIS A 844 -35.89 -14.76 0.92
CA HIS A 844 -35.26 -15.08 2.22
C HIS A 844 -35.53 -16.52 2.70
N GLY A 845 -36.61 -17.17 2.25
CA GLY A 845 -36.89 -18.58 2.54
C GLY A 845 -36.09 -19.59 1.70
N ARG A 846 -35.24 -19.14 0.77
CA ARG A 846 -34.51 -20.02 -0.18
C ARG A 846 -33.42 -20.88 0.48
N LYS A 847 -32.93 -20.47 1.65
CA LYS A 847 -32.00 -21.26 2.48
C LYS A 847 -32.72 -22.16 3.50
N GLN A 848 -34.03 -21.94 3.69
CA GLN A 848 -34.83 -22.57 4.75
C GLN A 848 -35.75 -23.68 4.21
N PHE A 849 -35.92 -23.80 2.87
CA PHE A 849 -36.83 -24.74 2.20
C PHE A 849 -36.26 -25.37 0.94
#